data_AF-A0A661UKV7-F1
#
_entry.id   AF-A0A661UKV7-F1
#
_cell.length_a   1.000
_cell.length_b   1.000
_cell.length_c   1.000
_cell.angle_alpha   90.00
_cell.angle_beta   90.00
_cell.angle_gamma   90.00
#
_symmetry.space_group_name_H-M   'P 1'
#
loop_
_entity.id
_entity.type
_entity.pdbx_description
1 polymer ?
#
loop_
_entity_poly.entity_id
_entity_poly.type
_entity_poly.pdbx_seq_one_letter_code
_entity_poly.pdbx_strand_id
1 'polypeptide(L)'
;MQIRKRFLKDSNLEVNPVHHLNENLTNCIQNSIGGIMKTLAIIFFVIISMALSAWEVGEVITTDYSWTDSNGEYHTLNNLVESGKTVFWFGGEDWSPSSNAAAETLNDWITQQNSEKLYFCGNFDWSSFGYDNLVFSNELNQILEDFTNGYIPLFVIIGNYNVIYYIDNNLDDALFILPQAINSFDKMSVLNPIDDQILVIGDENVFDISELFIDPQNDPITLSLNNNTDPSVVSAFVINDSLYISALSEGFSEISILGESIGETILYDLNIEVYDVSDNYILILDLCNSDNTETLFSTLENIYPGGNVLMANDWNTFPMTNADAVFILLGIYDDNYILNENEVTPAIEYLNNGGNLYMEGGDTWAFDAQTSLHTLFNIEGTTDGNNDLSNITGENIFAAMNWSYTGTNSYIDQLEPLGDAVTAFRNPDADYNCGIIYDNGVYKTVGTSFEITGLEGSNSLYDAVWGIIEFFELVGFPMDPPQNIYVNEWEGSVSWDAPDSTNVIGYNVYLDSLQVGFTEDLVYVFNNLESGCDYIAGITAQYCAGESEMISATFTYNGLVAEEVLIPQAKLIGNYPNPFNPATTIKYSLSTNDHVSINIYNLKGQLVNKLVDCQNQIGEHSVVWNGKDNCNKDVGSGLYLIRMRTENSSFTKKISLIK
;
A
#
# COMPACT_ATOMS: atom_id res chain seq x y z
N MET A 1 34.30 9.54 -14.12
CA MET A 1 35.06 10.59 -14.83
C MET A 1 35.69 10.17 -16.18
N GLN A 2 36.38 9.03 -16.33
CA GLN A 2 36.93 8.61 -17.65
C GLN A 2 35.88 8.08 -18.67
N ILE A 3 34.68 7.68 -18.22
CA ILE A 3 33.60 7.20 -19.09
C ILE A 3 32.85 8.37 -19.78
N ARG A 4 32.67 9.50 -19.08
CA ARG A 4 32.04 10.74 -19.62
C ARG A 4 32.84 11.34 -20.79
N LYS A 5 34.18 11.24 -20.76
CA LYS A 5 35.06 11.70 -21.87
C LYS A 5 35.03 10.81 -23.12
N ARG A 6 34.50 9.58 -23.03
CA ARG A 6 34.37 8.68 -24.19
C ARG A 6 33.01 8.83 -24.90
N PHE A 7 31.95 9.16 -24.16
CA PHE A 7 30.60 9.30 -24.71
C PHE A 7 30.39 10.61 -25.49
N LEU A 8 31.00 11.71 -25.03
CA LEU A 8 30.91 13.04 -25.68
C LEU A 8 31.77 13.18 -26.95
N LYS A 9 32.61 12.18 -27.27
CA LYS A 9 33.46 12.22 -28.48
C LYS A 9 32.81 11.56 -29.70
N ASP A 10 31.77 10.74 -29.49
CA ASP A 10 31.10 9.97 -30.56
C ASP A 10 29.70 10.52 -30.91
N SER A 11 29.21 11.55 -30.23
CA SER A 11 27.89 12.15 -30.48
C SER A 11 28.01 13.63 -30.86
N ASN A 12 28.06 13.90 -32.18
CA ASN A 12 27.98 15.27 -32.74
C ASN A 12 26.57 15.87 -32.51
N LEU A 13 26.19 16.21 -31.27
CA LEU A 13 24.90 16.83 -30.97
C LEU A 13 25.10 18.24 -30.42
N GLU A 14 24.59 19.23 -31.17
CA GLU A 14 24.43 20.62 -30.75
C GLU A 14 23.32 20.74 -29.69
N VAL A 15 23.47 21.70 -28.77
CA VAL A 15 22.63 21.88 -27.58
C VAL A 15 21.50 22.89 -27.86
N ASN A 16 20.25 22.47 -27.63
CA ASN A 16 19.05 23.30 -27.35
C ASN A 16 18.03 22.44 -26.56
N PRO A 17 17.01 22.98 -25.86
CA PRO A 17 16.83 22.75 -24.43
C PRO A 17 15.91 21.57 -24.08
N VAL A 18 16.28 20.93 -22.95
CA VAL A 18 15.55 20.17 -21.91
C VAL A 18 14.46 19.14 -22.30
N HIS A 19 13.63 19.34 -23.32
CA HIS A 19 12.52 18.42 -23.60
C HIS A 19 12.96 17.02 -24.11
N HIS A 20 14.15 16.91 -24.72
CA HIS A 20 14.67 15.65 -25.23
C HIS A 20 15.60 14.88 -24.27
N LEU A 21 15.96 15.45 -23.10
CA LEU A 21 16.76 14.75 -22.10
C LEU A 21 15.94 13.69 -21.36
N ASN A 22 14.66 13.98 -21.07
CA ASN A 22 13.76 13.05 -20.38
C ASN A 22 13.32 11.86 -21.26
N GLU A 23 13.08 12.06 -22.55
CA GLU A 23 12.68 10.97 -23.46
C GLU A 23 13.85 10.01 -23.82
N ASN A 24 15.08 10.52 -23.90
CA ASN A 24 16.25 9.71 -24.25
C ASN A 24 16.83 8.94 -23.05
N LEU A 25 16.72 9.45 -21.82
CA LEU A 25 17.14 8.71 -20.62
C LEU A 25 16.18 7.54 -20.33
N THR A 26 14.87 7.78 -20.47
CA THR A 26 13.83 6.75 -20.28
C THR A 26 14.02 5.57 -21.26
N ASN A 27 14.41 5.86 -22.51
CA ASN A 27 14.73 4.82 -23.50
C ASN A 27 16.07 4.08 -23.25
N CYS A 28 17.03 4.70 -22.54
CA CYS A 28 18.30 4.08 -22.17
C CYS A 28 18.17 3.15 -20.95
N ILE A 29 17.28 3.49 -20.00
CA ILE A 29 16.97 2.68 -18.81
C ILE A 29 16.21 1.39 -19.18
N GLN A 30 15.45 1.40 -20.28
CA GLN A 30 14.74 0.19 -20.75
C GLN A 30 15.64 -0.83 -21.47
N ASN A 31 16.83 -0.46 -21.96
CA ASN A 31 17.58 -1.29 -22.92
C ASN A 31 18.98 -1.78 -22.46
N SER A 32 19.35 -1.71 -21.17
CA SER A 32 20.64 -2.25 -20.71
C SER A 32 20.53 -3.27 -19.57
N ILE A 33 21.35 -4.32 -19.69
CA ILE A 33 21.28 -5.61 -18.99
C ILE A 33 21.84 -5.51 -17.55
N GLY A 34 21.06 -5.97 -16.56
CA GLY A 34 21.54 -6.43 -15.25
C GLY A 34 21.19 -5.57 -14.03
N GLY A 35 20.41 -6.12 -13.09
CA GLY A 35 19.84 -5.44 -11.91
C GLY A 35 20.83 -4.78 -10.95
N ILE A 36 22.11 -5.17 -10.94
CA ILE A 36 23.13 -4.57 -10.06
C ILE A 36 23.50 -3.13 -10.49
N MET A 37 23.43 -2.79 -11.78
CA MET A 37 23.66 -1.41 -12.23
C MET A 37 22.48 -0.48 -11.93
N LYS A 38 21.25 -1.00 -11.82
CA LYS A 38 20.09 -0.20 -11.40
C LYS A 38 20.19 0.19 -9.91
N THR A 39 20.58 -0.74 -9.05
CA THR A 39 20.75 -0.47 -7.62
C THR A 39 21.90 0.49 -7.34
N LEU A 40 23.04 0.34 -8.02
CA LEU A 40 24.15 1.30 -7.90
C LEU A 40 23.79 2.68 -8.47
N ALA A 41 22.99 2.77 -9.53
CA ALA A 41 22.53 4.05 -10.06
C ALA A 41 21.56 4.75 -9.10
N ILE A 42 20.66 4.01 -8.45
CA ILE A 42 19.70 4.53 -7.47
C ILE A 42 20.42 4.99 -6.19
N ILE A 43 21.37 4.21 -5.65
CA ILE A 43 22.16 4.61 -4.48
C ILE A 43 23.03 5.83 -4.80
N PHE A 44 23.58 5.94 -6.01
CA PHE A 44 24.33 7.12 -6.45
C PHE A 44 23.43 8.34 -6.67
N PHE A 45 22.15 8.14 -6.99
CA PHE A 45 21.14 9.21 -7.12
C PHE A 45 20.71 9.73 -5.74
N VAL A 46 20.45 8.82 -4.78
CA VAL A 46 20.06 9.14 -3.40
C VAL A 46 21.18 9.84 -2.63
N ILE A 47 22.44 9.44 -2.81
CA ILE A 47 23.60 10.10 -2.17
C ILE A 47 23.89 11.49 -2.78
N ILE A 48 23.47 11.74 -4.03
CA ILE A 48 23.56 13.08 -4.65
C ILE A 48 22.38 13.97 -4.21
N SER A 49 21.17 13.44 -4.05
CA SER A 49 20.03 14.21 -3.53
C SER A 49 20.15 14.58 -2.05
N MET A 50 20.94 13.87 -1.25
CA MET A 50 21.14 14.15 0.19
C MET A 50 22.34 15.08 0.48
N ALA A 51 22.93 15.70 -0.53
CA ALA A 51 23.98 16.70 -0.36
C ALA A 51 23.57 18.00 -1.06
N LEU A 52 23.17 18.99 -0.25
CA LEU A 52 22.78 20.37 -0.60
C LEU A 52 21.40 20.49 -1.25
N SER A 53 20.46 21.07 -0.51
CA SER A 53 19.27 21.71 -1.08
C SER A 53 19.73 22.90 -1.91
N ALA A 54 19.96 22.69 -3.20
CA ALA A 54 20.26 23.76 -4.12
C ALA A 54 18.97 24.22 -4.77
N TRP A 55 18.73 25.52 -4.69
CA TRP A 55 17.60 26.18 -5.32
C TRP A 55 17.50 25.84 -6.83
N GLU A 56 16.28 25.66 -7.33
CA GLU A 56 15.99 25.36 -8.73
C GLU A 56 15.37 26.55 -9.48
N VAL A 57 15.50 26.55 -10.81
CA VAL A 57 14.83 27.55 -11.67
C VAL A 57 13.31 27.42 -11.50
N GLY A 58 12.65 28.52 -11.17
CA GLY A 58 11.20 28.58 -10.92
C GLY A 58 10.82 28.67 -9.44
N GLU A 59 11.76 28.46 -8.51
CA GLU A 59 11.51 28.59 -7.08
C GLU A 59 11.46 30.06 -6.62
N VAL A 60 10.68 30.33 -5.57
CA VAL A 60 10.50 31.64 -4.94
C VAL A 60 11.39 31.76 -3.70
N ILE A 61 12.31 32.72 -3.68
CA ILE A 61 13.14 32.97 -2.50
C ILE A 61 12.29 33.64 -1.42
N THR A 62 12.08 32.93 -0.30
CA THR A 62 11.32 33.41 0.87
C THR A 62 12.19 34.20 1.86
N THR A 63 13.50 34.01 1.83
CA THR A 63 14.48 34.72 2.68
C THR A 63 14.83 36.09 2.10
N ASP A 64 14.63 37.17 2.87
CA ASP A 64 15.08 38.52 2.47
C ASP A 64 16.57 38.71 2.75
N TYR A 65 17.41 38.34 1.79
CA TYR A 65 18.86 38.54 1.89
C TYR A 65 19.24 40.02 1.91
N SER A 66 20.23 40.39 2.72
CA SER A 66 20.74 41.77 2.82
C SER A 66 22.24 41.86 2.67
N TRP A 67 22.73 42.89 1.98
CA TRP A 67 24.17 43.14 1.83
C TRP A 67 24.47 44.63 1.66
N THR A 68 25.71 45.04 1.96
CA THR A 68 26.25 46.35 1.59
C THR A 68 27.23 46.22 0.43
N ASP A 69 27.03 46.99 -0.64
CA ASP A 69 27.88 46.93 -1.82
C ASP A 69 29.16 47.80 -1.72
N SER A 70 30.03 47.70 -2.71
CA SER A 70 31.32 48.41 -2.79
C SER A 70 31.19 49.94 -2.87
N ASN A 71 30.00 50.47 -3.16
CA ASN A 71 29.71 51.90 -3.13
C ASN A 71 29.23 52.36 -1.74
N GLY A 72 29.01 51.43 -0.81
CA GLY A 72 28.50 51.68 0.53
C GLY A 72 26.97 51.80 0.58
N GLU A 73 26.26 51.35 -0.45
CA GLU A 73 24.80 51.29 -0.46
C GLU A 73 24.33 49.97 0.16
N TYR A 74 23.36 50.07 1.07
CA TYR A 74 22.72 48.92 1.71
C TYR A 74 21.52 48.49 0.88
N HIS A 75 21.43 47.19 0.61
CA HIS A 75 20.37 46.58 -0.18
C HIS A 75 19.76 45.40 0.57
N THR A 76 18.47 45.15 0.33
CA THR A 76 17.86 43.84 0.57
C THR A 76 17.26 43.33 -0.73
N LEU A 77 17.15 42.01 -0.86
CA LEU A 77 16.59 41.37 -2.04
C LEU A 77 15.17 41.87 -2.29
N ASN A 78 14.33 41.87 -1.25
CA ASN A 78 12.95 42.35 -1.34
C ASN A 78 12.89 43.81 -1.77
N ASN A 79 13.69 44.71 -1.17
CA ASN A 79 13.68 46.12 -1.55
C ASN A 79 14.08 46.34 -3.02
N LEU A 80 15.04 45.56 -3.54
CA LEU A 80 15.43 45.65 -4.95
C LEU A 80 14.31 45.14 -5.87
N VAL A 81 13.76 43.97 -5.58
CA VAL A 81 12.68 43.36 -6.37
C VAL A 81 11.41 44.22 -6.32
N GLU A 82 10.99 44.69 -5.15
CA GLU A 82 9.87 45.63 -4.96
C GLU A 82 10.08 46.95 -5.70
N SER A 83 11.33 47.39 -5.86
CA SER A 83 11.66 48.57 -6.68
C SER A 83 11.61 48.29 -8.20
N GLY A 84 11.25 47.09 -8.62
CA GLY A 84 11.17 46.65 -10.01
C GLY A 84 12.53 46.28 -10.63
N LYS A 85 13.52 45.91 -9.80
CA LYS A 85 14.85 45.50 -10.27
C LYS A 85 14.97 43.99 -10.30
N THR A 86 15.37 43.49 -11.46
CA THR A 86 15.97 42.15 -11.58
C THR A 86 17.32 42.15 -10.90
N VAL A 87 17.58 41.16 -10.05
CA VAL A 87 18.86 41.00 -9.35
C VAL A 87 19.70 39.96 -10.11
N PHE A 88 20.92 40.34 -10.46
CA PHE A 88 21.90 39.47 -11.08
C PHE A 88 23.13 39.38 -10.16
N TRP A 89 23.27 38.25 -9.47
CA TRP A 89 24.46 37.93 -8.69
C TRP A 89 25.47 37.11 -9.46
N PHE A 90 26.74 37.44 -9.23
CA PHE A 90 27.89 36.76 -9.80
C PHE A 90 28.80 36.22 -8.70
N GLY A 91 28.84 34.90 -8.55
CA GLY A 91 29.79 34.19 -7.72
C GLY A 91 31.05 33.83 -8.51
N GLY A 92 32.20 34.35 -8.13
CA GLY A 92 33.48 34.12 -8.78
C GLY A 92 34.65 34.09 -7.80
N GLU A 93 35.80 33.64 -8.30
CA GLU A 93 37.04 33.51 -7.51
C GLU A 93 38.22 33.90 -8.38
N ASP A 94 39.19 34.61 -7.80
CA ASP A 94 40.35 35.16 -8.52
C ASP A 94 41.24 34.08 -9.15
N TRP A 95 41.34 32.91 -8.51
CA TRP A 95 42.12 31.77 -8.99
C TRP A 95 41.44 31.01 -10.13
N SER A 96 40.16 31.26 -10.41
CA SER A 96 39.37 30.53 -11.41
C SER A 96 39.47 31.19 -12.79
N PRO A 97 40.04 30.54 -13.81
CA PRO A 97 40.11 31.12 -15.16
C PRO A 97 38.73 31.41 -15.78
N SER A 98 37.72 30.59 -15.46
CA SER A 98 36.35 30.80 -15.92
C SER A 98 35.71 32.02 -15.25
N SER A 99 35.98 32.25 -13.96
CA SER A 99 35.50 33.46 -13.26
C SER A 99 36.17 34.71 -13.78
N ASN A 100 37.48 34.67 -14.05
CA ASN A 100 38.20 35.77 -14.69
C ASN A 100 37.62 36.13 -16.06
N ALA A 101 37.35 35.13 -16.91
CA ALA A 101 36.75 35.35 -18.23
C ALA A 101 35.31 35.90 -18.14
N ALA A 102 34.53 35.43 -17.16
CA ALA A 102 33.20 35.95 -16.90
C ALA A 102 33.23 37.40 -16.41
N ALA A 103 34.14 37.73 -15.48
CA ALA A 103 34.33 39.09 -14.98
C ALA A 103 34.74 40.05 -16.10
N GLU A 104 35.67 39.65 -16.97
CA GLU A 104 36.05 40.44 -18.16
C GLU A 104 34.83 40.75 -19.04
N THR A 105 34.02 39.73 -19.33
CA THR A 105 32.83 39.86 -20.18
C THR A 105 31.78 40.76 -19.54
N LEU A 106 31.49 40.56 -18.25
CA LEU A 106 30.51 41.33 -17.49
C LEU A 106 30.94 42.79 -17.31
N ASN A 107 32.23 43.06 -17.15
CA ASN A 107 32.76 44.41 -16.97
C ASN A 107 32.47 45.32 -18.16
N ASP A 108 32.52 44.77 -19.37
CA ASP A 108 32.17 45.50 -20.59
C ASP A 108 30.65 45.50 -20.83
N TRP A 109 29.98 44.39 -20.54
CA TRP A 109 28.55 44.21 -20.77
C TRP A 109 27.69 45.14 -19.90
N ILE A 110 28.02 45.30 -18.61
CA ILE A 110 27.22 46.10 -17.68
C ILE A 110 27.15 47.58 -18.10
N THR A 111 28.23 48.09 -18.71
CA THR A 111 28.29 49.49 -19.20
C THR A 111 27.35 49.75 -20.39
N GLN A 112 26.88 48.68 -21.05
CA GLN A 112 25.98 48.75 -22.19
C GLN A 112 24.51 48.58 -21.80
N GLN A 113 24.22 48.24 -20.53
CA GLN A 113 22.86 48.06 -20.04
C GLN A 113 22.28 49.38 -19.53
N ASN A 114 21.00 49.63 -19.83
CA ASN A 114 20.25 50.74 -19.24
C ASN A 114 19.66 50.26 -17.90
N SER A 115 20.28 50.63 -16.78
CA SER A 115 20.23 49.88 -15.51
C SER A 115 19.11 50.27 -14.52
N GLU A 116 18.05 50.95 -14.96
CA GLU A 116 16.94 51.26 -14.03
C GLU A 116 16.28 49.98 -13.50
N LYS A 117 16.13 48.94 -14.34
CA LYS A 117 15.49 47.64 -14.01
C LYS A 117 16.45 46.50 -13.65
N LEU A 118 17.75 46.77 -13.55
CA LEU A 118 18.76 45.74 -13.27
C LEU A 118 19.66 46.18 -12.12
N TYR A 119 19.83 45.29 -11.14
CA TYR A 119 20.88 45.37 -10.15
C TYR A 119 21.87 44.24 -10.37
N PHE A 120 23.16 44.56 -10.42
CA PHE A 120 24.24 43.58 -10.56
C PHE A 120 25.17 43.68 -9.37
N CYS A 121 25.58 42.54 -8.80
CA CYS A 121 26.61 42.52 -7.77
C CYS A 121 27.41 41.21 -7.80
N GLY A 122 28.73 41.33 -7.76
CA GLY A 122 29.65 40.21 -7.60
C GLY A 122 30.01 39.94 -6.14
N ASN A 123 30.48 38.73 -5.83
CA ASN A 123 30.98 38.38 -4.50
C ASN A 123 32.44 38.81 -4.22
N PHE A 124 33.16 39.25 -5.25
CA PHE A 124 34.61 39.45 -5.22
C PHE A 124 35.02 40.80 -5.84
N ASP A 125 36.09 41.41 -5.33
CA ASP A 125 36.66 42.66 -5.83
C ASP A 125 37.58 42.45 -7.05
N TRP A 126 37.01 42.67 -8.23
CA TRP A 126 37.72 42.51 -9.51
C TRP A 126 38.53 43.74 -9.95
N SER A 127 38.53 44.84 -9.19
CA SER A 127 39.23 46.09 -9.56
C SER A 127 40.74 45.89 -9.71
N SER A 128 41.33 44.97 -8.93
CA SER A 128 42.75 44.62 -9.03
C SER A 128 43.16 44.00 -10.38
N PHE A 129 42.18 43.51 -11.15
CA PHE A 129 42.34 42.97 -12.51
C PHE A 129 41.98 43.99 -13.60
N GLY A 130 41.59 45.21 -13.23
CA GLY A 130 41.19 46.28 -14.15
C GLY A 130 39.70 46.28 -14.52
N TYR A 131 38.87 45.54 -13.79
CA TYR A 131 37.42 45.45 -14.01
C TYR A 131 36.65 46.35 -13.04
N ASP A 132 36.92 47.66 -13.13
CA ASP A 132 36.42 48.66 -12.18
C ASP A 132 34.89 48.92 -12.28
N ASN A 133 34.21 48.40 -13.30
CA ASN A 133 32.77 48.60 -13.48
C ASN A 133 31.92 47.60 -12.67
N LEU A 134 32.54 46.55 -12.12
CA LEU A 134 31.84 45.51 -11.37
C LEU A 134 31.66 45.94 -9.92
N VAL A 135 30.41 46.24 -9.55
CA VAL A 135 30.01 46.40 -8.14
C VAL A 135 30.13 45.04 -7.44
N PHE A 136 30.63 45.03 -6.20
CA PHE A 136 30.79 43.79 -5.44
C PHE A 136 30.42 43.94 -3.97
N SER A 137 30.20 42.82 -3.29
CA SER A 137 30.08 42.73 -1.84
C SER A 137 30.66 41.40 -1.34
N ASN A 138 31.51 41.44 -0.33
CA ASN A 138 32.04 40.22 0.28
C ASN A 138 30.96 39.44 1.08
N GLU A 139 29.86 40.11 1.45
CA GLU A 139 28.71 39.52 2.16
C GLU A 139 27.92 38.57 1.24
N LEU A 140 28.02 38.74 -0.08
CA LEU A 140 27.41 37.83 -1.06
C LEU A 140 28.00 36.43 -1.05
N ASN A 141 29.19 36.21 -0.48
CA ASN A 141 29.76 34.86 -0.39
C ASN A 141 28.84 33.93 0.44
N GLN A 142 28.37 34.42 1.58
CA GLN A 142 27.48 33.64 2.45
C GLN A 142 26.11 33.45 1.80
N ILE A 143 25.60 34.47 1.10
CA ILE A 143 24.33 34.39 0.38
C ILE A 143 24.43 33.34 -0.72
N LEU A 144 25.49 33.39 -1.54
CA LEU A 144 25.68 32.47 -2.64
C LEU A 144 25.95 31.03 -2.19
N GLU A 145 26.52 30.81 -0.99
CA GLU A 145 26.66 29.47 -0.40
C GLU A 145 25.32 28.73 -0.34
N ASP A 146 24.23 29.43 0.00
CA ASP A 146 22.86 28.87 0.03
C ASP A 146 22.36 28.43 -1.36
N PHE A 147 22.90 29.02 -2.43
CA PHE A 147 22.57 28.68 -3.82
C PHE A 147 23.53 27.67 -4.44
N THR A 148 24.65 27.34 -3.78
CA THR A 148 25.71 26.57 -4.44
C THR A 148 25.48 25.06 -4.46
N ASN A 149 25.71 24.47 -5.64
CA ASN A 149 26.01 23.04 -5.83
C ASN A 149 27.53 22.79 -6.02
N GLY A 150 28.39 23.74 -5.63
CA GLY A 150 29.86 23.65 -5.75
C GLY A 150 30.46 24.08 -7.10
N TYR A 151 29.76 24.88 -7.90
CA TYR A 151 30.26 25.41 -9.18
C TYR A 151 30.73 26.86 -9.08
N ILE A 152 31.86 27.18 -9.73
CA ILE A 152 32.42 28.53 -9.85
C ILE A 152 32.93 28.74 -11.29
N PRO A 153 32.51 29.80 -12.01
CA PRO A 153 31.60 30.84 -11.57
C PRO A 153 30.15 30.34 -11.37
N LEU A 154 29.35 31.08 -10.64
CA LEU A 154 27.91 30.89 -10.47
C LEU A 154 27.20 32.19 -10.86
N PHE A 155 26.11 32.07 -11.61
CA PHE A 155 25.26 33.19 -11.99
C PHE A 155 23.86 32.91 -11.48
N VAL A 156 23.30 33.86 -10.72
CA VAL A 156 21.94 33.79 -10.22
C VAL A 156 21.16 35.00 -10.75
N ILE A 157 20.03 34.76 -11.40
CA ILE A 157 19.12 35.80 -11.89
C ILE A 157 17.79 35.65 -11.19
N ILE A 158 17.38 36.69 -10.48
CA ILE A 158 16.14 36.74 -9.70
C ILE A 158 15.25 37.84 -10.29
N GLY A 159 14.02 37.45 -10.66
CA GLY A 159 13.02 38.31 -11.30
C GLY A 159 11.94 38.76 -10.34
N ASN A 160 10.72 38.99 -10.85
CA ASN A 160 9.56 39.35 -10.04
C ASN A 160 9.26 38.29 -8.97
N TYR A 161 8.69 38.73 -7.84
CA TYR A 161 8.29 37.86 -6.71
C TYR A 161 9.41 36.97 -6.18
N ASN A 162 10.67 37.43 -6.25
CA ASN A 162 11.84 36.66 -5.85
C ASN A 162 12.01 35.32 -6.59
N VAL A 163 11.41 35.16 -7.77
CA VAL A 163 11.51 33.94 -8.56
C VAL A 163 12.89 33.82 -9.21
N ILE A 164 13.51 32.64 -9.12
CA ILE A 164 14.79 32.34 -9.76
C ILE A 164 14.55 32.03 -11.24
N TYR A 165 15.06 32.87 -12.12
CA TYR A 165 15.00 32.67 -13.57
C TYR A 165 16.20 31.89 -14.10
N TYR A 166 17.34 31.98 -13.42
CA TYR A 166 18.55 31.29 -13.83
C TYR A 166 19.48 31.04 -12.65
N ILE A 167 20.03 29.83 -12.59
CA ILE A 167 21.05 29.43 -11.60
C ILE A 167 21.96 28.36 -12.21
N ASP A 168 23.11 28.77 -12.76
CA ASP A 168 24.13 27.84 -13.27
C ASP A 168 25.47 28.57 -13.50
N ASN A 169 26.48 27.87 -14.01
CA ASN A 169 27.84 28.35 -14.27
C ASN A 169 28.11 28.82 -15.71
N ASN A 170 27.09 28.86 -16.57
CA ASN A 170 27.21 29.34 -17.94
C ASN A 170 26.75 30.81 -18.07
N LEU A 171 27.66 31.69 -18.44
CA LEU A 171 27.36 33.12 -18.59
C LEU A 171 26.47 33.41 -19.82
N ASP A 172 26.69 32.70 -20.93
CA ASP A 172 25.95 32.98 -22.17
C ASP A 172 24.46 32.69 -22.00
N ASP A 173 24.13 31.61 -21.30
CA ASP A 173 22.75 31.22 -20.98
C ASP A 173 22.13 32.21 -19.98
N ALA A 174 22.88 32.64 -18.96
CA ALA A 174 22.44 33.67 -18.03
C ALA A 174 22.03 34.95 -18.77
N LEU A 175 22.90 35.45 -19.66
CA LEU A 175 22.64 36.65 -20.44
C LEU A 175 21.50 36.47 -21.45
N PHE A 176 21.25 35.26 -21.94
CA PHE A 176 20.10 34.95 -22.80
C PHE A 176 18.76 34.98 -22.04
N ILE A 177 18.74 34.52 -20.80
CA ILE A 177 17.53 34.49 -19.95
C ILE A 177 17.22 35.86 -19.34
N LEU A 178 18.25 36.66 -19.04
CA LEU A 178 18.09 37.93 -18.34
C LEU A 178 16.98 38.86 -18.89
N PRO A 179 16.81 39.06 -20.21
CA PRO A 179 15.73 39.89 -20.74
C PRO A 179 14.32 39.38 -20.35
N GLN A 180 14.15 38.07 -20.18
CA GLN A 180 12.88 37.49 -19.72
C GLN A 180 12.62 37.84 -18.25
N ALA A 181 13.65 37.73 -17.40
CA ALA A 181 13.57 38.14 -16.00
C ALA A 181 13.28 39.65 -15.85
N ILE A 182 13.90 40.50 -16.67
CA ILE A 182 13.63 41.94 -16.68
C ILE A 182 12.18 42.25 -17.06
N ASN A 183 11.65 41.57 -18.08
CA ASN A 183 10.27 41.78 -18.55
C ASN A 183 9.24 41.09 -17.64
N SER A 184 9.65 40.28 -16.66
CA SER A 184 8.73 39.63 -15.73
C SER A 184 7.99 40.62 -14.84
N PHE A 185 8.68 41.69 -14.45
CA PHE A 185 8.13 42.83 -13.71
C PHE A 185 7.14 43.66 -14.52
N ASP A 186 6.90 43.36 -15.79
CA ASP A 186 5.87 44.05 -16.57
C ASP A 186 4.58 43.23 -16.67
N LYS A 187 4.53 42.04 -16.05
CA LYS A 187 3.39 41.12 -16.10
C LYS A 187 2.67 40.99 -14.76
N MET A 188 1.36 40.85 -14.83
CA MET A 188 0.48 40.44 -13.74
C MET A 188 0.88 39.03 -13.26
N SER A 189 0.62 38.70 -11.99
CA SER A 189 0.85 37.37 -11.39
C SER A 189 -0.12 37.11 -10.23
N VAL A 190 -0.12 35.88 -9.70
CA VAL A 190 -0.77 35.49 -8.43
C VAL A 190 0.22 35.73 -7.27
N LEU A 191 -0.21 36.36 -6.17
CA LEU A 191 0.65 36.68 -5.02
C LEU A 191 0.27 35.89 -3.76
N ASN A 192 -1.02 35.85 -3.42
CA ASN A 192 -1.55 35.15 -2.26
C ASN A 192 -2.56 34.09 -2.70
N PRO A 193 -2.09 32.92 -3.19
CA PRO A 193 -2.98 31.83 -3.58
C PRO A 193 -3.81 31.36 -2.38
N ILE A 194 -5.03 30.91 -2.66
CA ILE A 194 -5.91 30.28 -1.67
C ILE A 194 -5.76 28.76 -1.83
N ASP A 195 -5.39 28.06 -0.77
CA ASP A 195 -5.28 26.60 -0.80
C ASP A 195 -6.61 25.93 -1.19
N ASP A 196 -6.53 24.73 -1.77
CA ASP A 196 -7.71 23.92 -2.05
C ASP A 196 -8.56 23.71 -0.78
N GLN A 197 -9.88 23.64 -0.96
CA GLN A 197 -10.82 23.65 0.16
C GLN A 197 -11.50 22.29 0.30
N ILE A 198 -11.54 21.78 1.53
CA ILE A 198 -12.38 20.65 1.94
C ILE A 198 -13.49 21.20 2.82
N LEU A 199 -14.75 21.00 2.40
CA LEU A 199 -15.93 21.56 3.04
C LEU A 199 -16.93 20.46 3.40
N VAL A 200 -17.88 20.82 4.27
CA VAL A 200 -19.04 20.01 4.62
C VAL A 200 -20.31 20.62 4.03
N ILE A 201 -21.29 19.78 3.65
CA ILE A 201 -22.60 20.27 3.19
C ILE A 201 -23.19 21.28 4.19
N GLY A 202 -23.52 22.47 3.69
CA GLY A 202 -24.07 23.58 4.46
C GLY A 202 -23.06 24.64 4.87
N ASP A 203 -21.75 24.41 4.67
CA ASP A 203 -20.73 25.42 4.93
C ASP A 203 -20.90 26.67 4.06
N GLU A 204 -20.66 27.83 4.67
CA GLU A 204 -20.64 29.13 4.02
C GLU A 204 -19.32 29.84 4.34
N ASN A 205 -18.45 29.97 3.34
CA ASN A 205 -17.12 30.55 3.50
C ASN A 205 -16.95 31.82 2.66
N VAL A 206 -16.15 32.75 3.18
CA VAL A 206 -15.82 34.01 2.53
C VAL A 206 -14.32 34.21 2.56
N PHE A 207 -13.70 34.30 1.38
CA PHE A 207 -12.27 34.52 1.23
C PHE A 207 -12.01 35.94 0.72
N ASP A 208 -11.05 36.62 1.34
CA ASP A 208 -10.52 37.88 0.83
C ASP A 208 -9.55 37.56 -0.33
N ILE A 209 -9.87 38.08 -1.52
CA ILE A 209 -9.09 37.89 -2.74
C ILE A 209 -8.49 39.20 -3.24
N SER A 210 -8.50 40.26 -2.42
CA SER A 210 -7.95 41.58 -2.78
C SER A 210 -6.47 41.54 -3.17
N GLU A 211 -5.70 40.64 -2.56
CA GLU A 211 -4.28 40.43 -2.81
C GLU A 211 -3.98 39.15 -3.61
N LEU A 212 -5.02 38.49 -4.16
CA LEU A 212 -4.83 37.26 -4.93
C LEU A 212 -3.96 37.50 -6.15
N PHE A 213 -4.18 38.63 -6.85
CA PHE A 213 -3.39 39.04 -8.00
C PHE A 213 -2.68 40.35 -7.74
N ILE A 214 -1.60 40.55 -8.49
CA ILE A 214 -0.78 41.75 -8.42
C ILE A 214 -0.44 42.21 -9.83
N ASP A 215 -0.59 43.52 -10.03
CA ASP A 215 -0.20 44.23 -11.23
C ASP A 215 1.01 45.13 -10.91
N PRO A 216 2.15 44.95 -11.58
CA PRO A 216 3.37 45.69 -11.27
C PRO A 216 3.34 47.17 -11.70
N GLN A 217 2.42 47.56 -12.58
CA GLN A 217 2.14 48.95 -12.93
C GLN A 217 1.15 49.59 -11.94
N ASN A 218 0.67 48.81 -10.96
CA ASN A 218 -0.31 49.20 -9.96
C ASN A 218 -1.63 49.68 -10.59
N ASP A 219 -1.96 49.11 -11.76
CA ASP A 219 -3.25 49.33 -12.41
C ASP A 219 -4.37 48.64 -11.62
N PRO A 220 -5.60 49.19 -11.62
CA PRO A 220 -6.72 48.57 -10.91
C PRO A 220 -7.03 47.18 -11.47
N ILE A 221 -7.03 46.18 -10.59
CA ILE A 221 -7.40 44.81 -10.92
C ILE A 221 -8.91 44.63 -10.71
N THR A 222 -9.58 44.04 -11.69
CA THR A 222 -10.98 43.61 -11.57
C THR A 222 -11.02 42.10 -11.36
N LEU A 223 -11.74 41.68 -10.31
CA LEU A 223 -11.89 40.27 -9.95
C LEU A 223 -13.28 39.77 -10.33
N SER A 224 -13.35 38.58 -10.92
CA SER A 224 -14.62 37.94 -11.26
C SER A 224 -14.52 36.42 -11.24
N LEU A 225 -15.67 35.76 -11.04
CA LEU A 225 -15.78 34.31 -11.22
C LEU A 225 -15.81 34.01 -12.72
N ASN A 226 -14.83 33.23 -13.21
CA ASN A 226 -14.77 32.80 -14.60
C ASN A 226 -15.44 31.44 -14.82
N ASN A 227 -15.24 30.49 -13.90
CA ASN A 227 -15.79 29.15 -14.02
C ASN A 227 -16.17 28.57 -12.65
N ASN A 228 -17.13 27.65 -12.68
CA ASN A 228 -17.49 26.74 -11.60
C ASN A 228 -17.98 25.46 -12.28
N THR A 229 -17.21 24.39 -12.14
CA THR A 229 -17.43 23.14 -12.90
C THR A 229 -18.70 22.40 -12.48
N ASP A 230 -19.08 22.43 -11.20
CA ASP A 230 -20.35 21.91 -10.71
C ASP A 230 -21.05 22.87 -9.72
N PRO A 231 -21.91 23.77 -10.23
CA PRO A 231 -22.70 24.69 -9.40
C PRO A 231 -23.76 24.01 -8.52
N SER A 232 -24.02 22.72 -8.71
CA SER A 232 -24.95 21.96 -7.86
C SER A 232 -24.29 21.42 -6.59
N VAL A 233 -22.97 21.18 -6.64
CA VAL A 233 -22.12 20.83 -5.49
C VAL A 233 -21.72 22.09 -4.73
N VAL A 234 -21.18 23.09 -5.44
CA VAL A 234 -20.71 24.35 -4.84
C VAL A 234 -21.34 25.55 -5.53
N SER A 235 -22.01 26.41 -4.79
CA SER A 235 -22.37 27.75 -5.30
C SER A 235 -21.25 28.73 -4.98
N ALA A 236 -20.75 29.44 -5.99
CA ALA A 236 -19.71 30.44 -5.82
C ALA A 236 -20.02 31.74 -6.56
N PHE A 237 -19.58 32.86 -6.00
CA PHE A 237 -19.63 34.17 -6.67
C PHE A 237 -18.63 35.14 -6.07
N VAL A 238 -18.18 36.11 -6.87
CA VAL A 238 -17.28 37.19 -6.45
C VAL A 238 -18.06 38.48 -6.33
N ILE A 239 -17.93 39.18 -5.20
CA ILE A 239 -18.44 40.55 -5.01
C ILE A 239 -17.29 41.41 -4.49
N ASN A 240 -16.93 42.44 -5.25
CA ASN A 240 -15.74 43.26 -4.98
C ASN A 240 -14.51 42.34 -4.84
N ASP A 241 -13.86 42.39 -3.68
CA ASP A 241 -12.63 41.66 -3.38
C ASP A 241 -12.88 40.42 -2.52
N SER A 242 -14.09 39.87 -2.56
CA SER A 242 -14.45 38.69 -1.77
C SER A 242 -15.06 37.58 -2.61
N LEU A 243 -14.54 36.37 -2.44
CA LEU A 243 -15.10 35.14 -2.98
C LEU A 243 -16.03 34.52 -1.92
N TYR A 244 -17.29 34.32 -2.29
CA TYR A 244 -18.29 33.63 -1.48
C TYR A 244 -18.47 32.22 -2.00
N ILE A 245 -18.40 31.24 -1.11
CA ILE A 245 -18.58 29.82 -1.41
C ILE A 245 -19.64 29.24 -0.48
N SER A 246 -20.56 28.45 -1.03
CA SER A 246 -21.56 27.68 -0.29
C SER A 246 -21.55 26.23 -0.74
N ALA A 247 -21.36 25.30 0.19
CA ALA A 247 -21.39 23.86 -0.05
C ALA A 247 -22.84 23.34 -0.03
N LEU A 248 -23.31 22.77 -1.13
CA LEU A 248 -24.73 22.44 -1.36
C LEU A 248 -25.02 20.93 -1.36
N SER A 249 -24.13 20.13 -1.93
CA SER A 249 -24.21 18.67 -1.95
C SER A 249 -22.83 18.05 -2.00
N GLU A 250 -22.71 16.79 -1.64
CA GLU A 250 -21.47 16.02 -1.74
C GLU A 250 -20.95 15.99 -3.19
N GLY A 251 -19.62 16.10 -3.34
CA GLY A 251 -18.93 16.00 -4.61
C GLY A 251 -17.76 16.96 -4.74
N PHE A 252 -17.31 17.16 -5.97
CA PHE A 252 -16.16 17.97 -6.30
C PHE A 252 -16.56 19.11 -7.26
N SER A 253 -15.99 20.30 -7.05
CA SER A 253 -16.06 21.39 -8.01
C SER A 253 -14.76 22.20 -8.03
N GLU A 254 -14.21 22.41 -9.22
CA GLU A 254 -13.16 23.40 -9.49
C GLU A 254 -13.80 24.78 -9.80
N ILE A 255 -13.27 25.82 -9.16
CA ILE A 255 -13.61 27.23 -9.36
C ILE A 255 -12.44 27.96 -10.00
N SER A 256 -12.70 28.77 -11.03
CA SER A 256 -11.69 29.66 -11.62
C SER A 256 -12.01 31.13 -11.33
N ILE A 257 -11.05 31.85 -10.74
CA ILE A 257 -11.10 33.29 -10.50
C ILE A 257 -10.28 34.00 -11.57
N LEU A 258 -10.85 35.03 -12.18
CA LEU A 258 -10.21 35.86 -13.20
C LEU A 258 -9.79 37.19 -12.61
N GLY A 259 -8.51 37.50 -12.73
CA GLY A 259 -7.95 38.84 -12.53
C GLY A 259 -7.72 39.52 -13.87
N GLU A 260 -8.32 40.68 -14.08
CA GLU A 260 -8.11 41.52 -15.27
C GLU A 260 -7.50 42.87 -14.89
N SER A 261 -6.44 43.28 -15.58
CA SER A 261 -5.87 44.63 -15.53
C SER A 261 -5.77 45.25 -16.94
N ILE A 262 -5.11 46.40 -17.09
CA ILE A 262 -4.97 47.08 -18.39
C ILE A 262 -4.10 46.23 -19.33
N GLY A 263 -4.76 45.43 -20.16
CA GLY A 263 -4.13 44.68 -21.25
C GLY A 263 -3.61 43.30 -20.86
N GLU A 264 -3.80 42.88 -19.60
CA GLU A 264 -3.42 41.57 -19.10
C GLU A 264 -4.55 40.88 -18.32
N THR A 265 -4.50 39.54 -18.31
CA THR A 265 -5.54 38.70 -17.70
C THR A 265 -4.93 37.39 -17.22
N ILE A 266 -5.27 36.98 -16.00
CA ILE A 266 -4.75 35.76 -15.36
C ILE A 266 -5.91 35.00 -14.69
N LEU A 267 -5.80 33.68 -14.68
CA LEU A 267 -6.70 32.78 -13.97
C LEU A 267 -6.01 32.16 -12.76
N TYR A 268 -6.78 31.98 -11.70
CA TYR A 268 -6.43 31.16 -10.55
C TYR A 268 -7.51 30.10 -10.36
N ASP A 269 -7.11 28.83 -10.31
CA ASP A 269 -8.02 27.71 -10.11
C ASP A 269 -7.94 27.23 -8.65
N LEU A 270 -9.11 26.93 -8.08
CA LEU A 270 -9.29 26.49 -6.70
C LEU A 270 -10.15 25.22 -6.72
N ASN A 271 -9.63 24.12 -6.20
CA ASN A 271 -10.40 22.89 -6.07
C ASN A 271 -11.18 22.90 -4.76
N ILE A 272 -12.43 22.45 -4.83
CA ILE A 272 -13.29 22.31 -3.67
C ILE A 272 -13.91 20.93 -3.65
N GLU A 273 -13.67 20.21 -2.55
CA GLU A 273 -14.32 18.94 -2.27
C GLU A 273 -15.32 19.12 -1.12
N VAL A 274 -16.53 18.60 -1.30
CA VAL A 274 -17.62 18.70 -0.33
C VAL A 274 -18.00 17.29 0.11
N TYR A 275 -17.97 17.07 1.43
CA TYR A 275 -18.35 15.81 2.05
C TYR A 275 -19.71 15.90 2.74
N ASP A 276 -20.49 14.82 2.68
CA ASP A 276 -21.67 14.65 3.53
C ASP A 276 -21.25 14.02 4.87
N VAL A 277 -21.39 14.79 5.96
CA VAL A 277 -21.13 14.33 7.34
C VAL A 277 -22.43 14.07 8.12
N SER A 278 -23.56 13.98 7.42
CA SER A 278 -24.84 13.61 8.01
C SER A 278 -25.00 12.09 8.19
N ASP A 279 -24.25 11.31 7.41
CA ASP A 279 -24.06 9.88 7.61
C ASP A 279 -22.91 9.60 8.59
N ASN A 280 -22.82 8.36 9.08
CA ASN A 280 -21.77 7.97 10.00
C ASN A 280 -20.40 7.90 9.27
N TYR A 281 -19.33 8.30 9.96
CA TYR A 281 -17.95 8.22 9.46
C TYR A 281 -16.94 7.97 10.58
N ILE A 282 -15.75 7.52 10.19
CA ILE A 282 -14.55 7.60 11.04
C ILE A 282 -13.74 8.83 10.62
N LEU A 283 -13.27 9.60 11.59
CA LEU A 283 -12.39 10.75 11.35
C LEU A 283 -10.95 10.42 11.77
N ILE A 284 -10.00 10.59 10.87
CA ILE A 284 -8.57 10.60 11.16
C ILE A 284 -8.13 12.06 11.25
N LEU A 285 -7.58 12.45 12.40
CA LEU A 285 -6.92 13.72 12.62
C LEU A 285 -5.41 13.50 12.67
N ASP A 286 -4.76 13.79 11.56
CA ASP A 286 -3.30 13.70 11.43
C ASP A 286 -2.65 15.06 11.71
N LEU A 287 -2.43 15.35 13.00
CA LEU A 287 -1.91 16.66 13.43
C LEU A 287 -0.40 16.79 13.23
N CYS A 288 0.31 15.66 13.10
CA CYS A 288 1.75 15.66 12.79
C CYS A 288 2.05 15.62 11.28
N ASN A 289 1.03 15.46 10.42
CA ASN A 289 1.20 15.22 8.98
C ASN A 289 2.11 14.01 8.71
N SER A 290 1.81 12.88 9.34
CA SER A 290 2.57 11.64 9.17
C SER A 290 2.52 11.14 7.73
N ASP A 291 3.69 10.79 7.18
CA ASP A 291 3.83 10.21 5.84
C ASP A 291 3.06 8.89 5.65
N ASN A 292 2.67 8.23 6.75
CA ASN A 292 2.03 6.90 6.72
C ASN A 292 0.51 6.92 6.93
N THR A 293 -0.11 8.09 7.09
CA THR A 293 -1.55 8.21 7.37
C THR A 293 -2.41 7.61 6.27
N GLU A 294 -2.00 7.66 5.00
CA GLU A 294 -2.70 6.99 3.88
C GLU A 294 -2.87 5.48 4.10
N THR A 295 -1.92 4.84 4.79
CA THR A 295 -1.97 3.41 5.09
C THR A 295 -3.03 3.11 6.15
N LEU A 296 -3.13 3.95 7.18
CA LEU A 296 -4.20 3.85 8.18
C LEU A 296 -5.57 4.13 7.55
N PHE A 297 -5.66 5.18 6.74
CA PHE A 297 -6.85 5.54 5.98
C PHE A 297 -7.37 4.36 5.16
N SER A 298 -6.51 3.79 4.31
CA SER A 298 -6.84 2.63 3.48
C SER A 298 -7.25 1.41 4.32
N THR A 299 -6.63 1.22 5.49
CA THR A 299 -6.98 0.11 6.39
C THR A 299 -8.37 0.30 6.99
N LEU A 300 -8.68 1.51 7.47
CA LEU A 300 -9.98 1.86 8.02
C LEU A 300 -11.09 1.79 6.96
N GLU A 301 -10.85 2.26 5.73
CA GLU A 301 -11.82 2.14 4.64
C GLU A 301 -12.20 0.68 4.35
N ASN A 302 -11.25 -0.24 4.47
CA ASN A 302 -11.49 -1.66 4.27
C ASN A 302 -12.19 -2.35 5.45
N ILE A 303 -12.13 -1.76 6.65
CA ILE A 303 -12.66 -2.34 7.89
C ILE A 303 -14.03 -1.79 8.23
N TYR A 304 -14.21 -0.48 8.08
CA TYR A 304 -15.35 0.26 8.60
C TYR A 304 -16.56 0.10 7.68
N PRO A 305 -17.63 -0.59 8.13
CA PRO A 305 -18.80 -0.83 7.30
C PRO A 305 -19.79 0.35 7.34
N GLY A 306 -19.58 1.32 8.24
CA GLY A 306 -20.56 2.34 8.61
C GLY A 306 -20.66 3.53 7.66
N GLY A 307 -19.75 3.66 6.70
CA GLY A 307 -19.76 4.77 5.74
C GLY A 307 -18.34 5.22 5.36
N ASN A 308 -18.14 6.52 5.38
CA ASN A 308 -16.90 7.15 4.92
C ASN A 308 -15.80 7.11 5.99
N VAL A 309 -14.55 7.13 5.54
CA VAL A 309 -13.41 7.52 6.37
C VAL A 309 -12.99 8.90 5.88
N LEU A 310 -12.87 9.85 6.80
CA LEU A 310 -12.47 11.23 6.52
C LEU A 310 -11.12 11.49 7.16
N MET A 311 -10.33 12.36 6.56
CA MET A 311 -9.02 12.74 7.05
C MET A 311 -8.86 14.25 7.05
N ALA A 312 -8.36 14.80 8.15
CA ALA A 312 -7.99 16.20 8.26
C ALA A 312 -6.68 16.34 9.05
N ASN A 313 -6.00 17.47 8.88
CA ASN A 313 -4.80 17.83 9.64
C ASN A 313 -5.06 18.95 10.65
N ASP A 314 -6.33 19.25 10.92
CA ASP A 314 -6.77 20.27 11.85
C ASP A 314 -8.09 19.89 12.55
N TRP A 315 -8.41 20.62 13.62
CA TRP A 315 -9.56 20.35 14.49
C TRP A 315 -10.92 20.78 13.94
N ASN A 316 -10.96 21.58 12.87
CA ASN A 316 -12.14 22.33 12.47
C ASN A 316 -12.70 21.91 11.11
N THR A 317 -11.91 21.29 10.23
CA THR A 317 -12.36 20.86 8.89
C THR A 317 -13.57 19.93 8.98
N PHE A 318 -13.56 18.94 9.87
CA PHE A 318 -14.70 18.04 10.09
C PHE A 318 -15.17 18.10 11.55
N PRO A 319 -16.49 18.18 11.80
CA PRO A 319 -16.99 18.08 13.16
C PRO A 319 -16.68 16.69 13.74
N MET A 320 -16.44 16.58 15.04
CA MET A 320 -16.32 15.27 15.70
C MET A 320 -17.68 14.70 16.13
N THR A 321 -18.71 15.55 16.24
CA THR A 321 -19.98 15.19 16.90
C THR A 321 -20.75 14.06 16.21
N ASN A 322 -20.50 13.82 14.92
CA ASN A 322 -21.16 12.79 14.13
C ASN A 322 -20.23 11.61 13.79
N ALA A 323 -18.98 11.64 14.25
CA ALA A 323 -18.04 10.57 14.01
C ALA A 323 -18.39 9.35 14.87
N ASP A 324 -18.34 8.16 14.28
CA ASP A 324 -18.46 6.88 14.98
C ASP A 324 -17.19 6.57 15.80
N ALA A 325 -16.03 6.97 15.27
CA ALA A 325 -14.76 7.01 15.97
C ALA A 325 -13.86 8.15 15.44
N VAL A 326 -12.97 8.64 16.31
CA VAL A 326 -11.93 9.61 15.97
C VAL A 326 -10.56 9.00 16.27
N PHE A 327 -9.63 9.09 15.32
CA PHE A 327 -8.24 8.67 15.44
C PHE A 327 -7.35 9.91 15.41
N ILE A 328 -6.70 10.24 16.53
CA ILE A 328 -5.79 11.39 16.64
C ILE A 328 -4.36 10.89 16.56
N LEU A 329 -3.62 11.34 15.54
CA LEU A 329 -2.22 11.00 15.32
C LEU A 329 -1.36 12.21 15.69
N LEU A 330 -0.55 12.04 16.73
CA LEU A 330 0.37 13.09 17.20
C LEU A 330 1.81 12.83 16.77
N GLY A 331 2.08 11.68 16.16
CA GLY A 331 3.42 11.32 15.68
C GLY A 331 4.43 11.09 16.79
N ILE A 332 5.70 11.15 16.41
CA ILE A 332 6.83 10.79 17.25
C ILE A 332 7.99 11.74 16.98
N TYR A 333 8.89 11.93 17.96
CA TYR A 333 10.06 12.81 17.80
C TYR A 333 10.93 12.41 16.59
N ASP A 334 11.40 13.35 15.75
CA ASP A 334 11.38 14.82 15.95
C ASP A 334 10.21 15.59 15.32
N ASP A 335 9.22 14.90 14.73
CA ASP A 335 8.10 15.51 14.00
C ASP A 335 6.76 15.41 14.77
N ASN A 336 6.79 15.27 16.10
CA ASN A 336 5.57 15.14 16.90
C ASN A 336 4.80 16.46 17.06
N TYR A 337 3.48 16.34 17.12
CA TYR A 337 2.57 17.43 17.47
C TYR A 337 2.27 17.43 18.97
N ILE A 338 2.62 18.52 19.65
CA ILE A 338 2.37 18.67 21.09
C ILE A 338 1.02 19.35 21.33
N LEU A 339 0.09 18.61 21.93
CA LEU A 339 -1.25 19.10 22.24
C LEU A 339 -1.26 20.31 23.20
N ASN A 340 -2.14 21.27 22.94
CA ASN A 340 -2.38 22.43 23.78
C ASN A 340 -3.76 22.38 24.46
N GLU A 341 -3.85 22.82 25.72
CA GLU A 341 -5.11 22.81 26.48
C GLU A 341 -6.26 23.57 25.79
N ASN A 342 -5.94 24.59 24.99
CA ASN A 342 -6.95 25.43 24.34
C ASN A 342 -7.62 24.78 23.12
N GLU A 343 -7.05 23.71 22.57
CA GLU A 343 -7.56 23.09 21.33
C GLU A 343 -8.31 21.79 21.57
N VAL A 344 -8.08 21.09 22.70
CA VAL A 344 -8.63 19.76 22.95
C VAL A 344 -10.12 19.74 23.34
N THR A 345 -10.76 20.91 23.43
CA THR A 345 -12.17 21.03 23.83
C THR A 345 -13.11 20.17 22.97
N PRO A 346 -13.01 20.14 21.62
CA PRO A 346 -13.88 19.31 20.78
C PRO A 346 -13.78 17.82 21.10
N ALA A 347 -12.58 17.28 21.29
CA ALA A 347 -12.39 15.86 21.65
C ALA A 347 -12.96 15.53 23.04
N ILE A 348 -12.81 16.45 24.01
CA ILE A 348 -13.39 16.29 25.34
C ILE A 348 -14.93 16.28 25.26
N GLU A 349 -15.52 17.20 24.51
CA GLU A 349 -16.98 17.25 24.32
C GLU A 349 -17.50 16.01 23.60
N TYR A 350 -16.79 15.56 22.58
CA TYR A 350 -17.09 14.32 21.84
C TYR A 350 -17.10 13.09 22.76
N LEU A 351 -16.05 12.89 23.57
CA LEU A 351 -16.00 11.79 24.55
C LEU A 351 -17.09 11.91 25.62
N ASN A 352 -17.36 13.11 26.14
CA ASN A 352 -18.44 13.31 27.12
C ASN A 352 -19.85 13.00 26.56
N ASN A 353 -20.01 13.03 25.24
CA ASN A 353 -21.23 12.64 24.54
C ASN A 353 -21.27 11.16 24.14
N GLY A 354 -20.27 10.37 24.57
CA GLY A 354 -20.20 8.93 24.38
C GLY A 354 -19.44 8.47 23.13
N GLY A 355 -18.56 9.33 22.61
CA GLY A 355 -17.72 9.01 21.46
C GLY A 355 -16.66 7.93 21.73
N ASN A 356 -16.08 7.43 20.65
CA ASN A 356 -14.94 6.51 20.66
C ASN A 356 -13.69 7.22 20.14
N LEU A 357 -12.58 7.19 20.87
CA LEU A 357 -11.38 7.93 20.49
C LEU A 357 -10.09 7.12 20.64
N TYR A 358 -9.36 6.99 19.54
CA TYR A 358 -8.00 6.49 19.49
C TYR A 358 -7.02 7.68 19.49
N MET A 359 -5.93 7.60 20.25
CA MET A 359 -4.86 8.61 20.21
C MET A 359 -3.49 7.96 20.35
N GLU A 360 -2.57 8.32 19.46
CA GLU A 360 -1.18 7.89 19.49
C GLU A 360 -0.21 9.06 19.63
N GLY A 361 0.92 8.82 20.28
CA GLY A 361 2.06 9.74 20.29
C GLY A 361 3.21 9.20 21.14
N GLY A 362 4.45 9.35 20.66
CA GLY A 362 5.65 8.80 21.31
C GLY A 362 5.89 9.31 22.72
N ASP A 363 5.79 10.63 22.82
CA ASP A 363 6.15 11.46 23.97
C ASP A 363 4.92 12.05 24.66
N THR A 364 3.73 11.81 24.10
CA THR A 364 2.49 12.49 24.51
C THR A 364 2.05 12.11 25.93
N TRP A 365 2.55 11.03 26.53
CA TRP A 365 2.03 10.50 27.79
C TRP A 365 2.94 10.82 28.99
N ALA A 366 4.26 10.88 28.81
CA ALA A 366 5.22 11.08 29.90
C ALA A 366 6.11 12.32 29.71
N PHE A 367 6.50 12.66 28.48
CA PHE A 367 7.44 13.74 28.22
C PHE A 367 6.74 15.09 27.98
N ASP A 368 5.69 15.10 27.16
CA ASP A 368 4.95 16.29 26.79
C ASP A 368 4.02 16.81 27.88
N ALA A 369 3.66 18.09 27.77
CA ALA A 369 2.74 18.74 28.69
C ALA A 369 1.32 18.14 28.56
N GLN A 370 0.84 17.52 29.64
CA GLN A 370 -0.47 16.88 29.66
C GLN A 370 -1.62 17.90 29.62
N THR A 371 -2.60 17.64 28.77
CA THR A 371 -3.88 18.38 28.69
C THR A 371 -5.00 17.67 29.43
N SER A 372 -6.14 18.34 29.61
CA SER A 372 -7.35 17.73 30.19
C SER A 372 -7.85 16.51 29.41
N LEU A 373 -7.58 16.41 28.11
CA LEU A 373 -7.96 15.25 27.29
C LEU A 373 -7.26 13.97 27.76
N HIS A 374 -5.98 14.04 28.11
CA HIS A 374 -5.19 12.88 28.57
C HIS A 374 -5.82 12.20 29.79
N THR A 375 -6.44 13.00 30.68
CA THR A 375 -7.09 12.46 31.88
C THR A 375 -8.27 11.54 31.57
N LEU A 376 -8.89 11.67 30.39
CA LEU A 376 -10.02 10.84 29.98
C LEU A 376 -9.59 9.42 29.55
N PHE A 377 -8.31 9.22 29.24
CA PHE A 377 -7.77 7.92 28.86
C PHE A 377 -7.46 7.01 30.04
N ASN A 378 -7.36 7.56 31.26
CA ASN A 378 -6.92 6.82 32.44
C ASN A 378 -5.56 6.12 32.22
N ILE A 379 -4.60 6.86 31.67
CA ILE A 379 -3.23 6.41 31.44
C ILE A 379 -2.29 7.25 32.32
N GLU A 380 -1.31 6.59 32.95
CA GLU A 380 -0.14 7.23 33.56
C GLU A 380 1.10 6.94 32.70
N GLY A 381 1.68 7.97 32.09
CA GLY A 381 3.00 7.89 31.48
C GLY A 381 4.07 7.93 32.58
N THR A 382 4.73 6.81 32.82
CA THR A 382 5.63 6.64 33.97
C THR A 382 7.06 7.08 33.67
N THR A 383 7.56 6.77 32.48
CA THR A 383 8.94 7.01 32.05
C THR A 383 8.98 7.17 30.54
N ASP A 384 9.85 8.04 30.07
CA ASP A 384 10.27 8.17 28.66
C ASP A 384 11.05 6.91 28.19
N GLY A 385 11.00 6.65 26.88
CA GLY A 385 11.56 5.48 26.21
C GLY A 385 13.09 5.46 26.09
N ASN A 386 13.66 4.31 25.70
CA ASN A 386 15.11 4.13 25.58
C ASN A 386 15.56 3.44 24.26
N ASN A 387 14.84 3.66 23.15
CA ASN A 387 15.10 2.99 21.86
C ASN A 387 15.01 1.46 21.92
N ASP A 388 13.99 0.95 22.61
CA ASP A 388 13.90 -0.45 23.01
C ASP A 388 12.67 -1.16 22.47
N LEU A 389 11.87 -0.49 21.63
CA LEU A 389 10.70 -1.08 20.99
C LEU A 389 11.08 -1.74 19.67
N SER A 390 11.02 -3.07 19.64
CA SER A 390 11.19 -3.85 18.41
C SER A 390 10.07 -4.84 18.15
N ASN A 391 9.42 -5.31 19.21
CA ASN A 391 8.26 -6.18 19.15
C ASN A 391 7.16 -5.62 20.05
N ILE A 392 5.92 -5.93 19.70
CA ILE A 392 4.74 -5.63 20.50
C ILE A 392 3.91 -6.90 20.62
N THR A 393 3.45 -7.21 21.84
CA THR A 393 2.49 -8.28 22.09
C THR A 393 1.17 -7.70 22.57
N GLY A 394 0.07 -8.29 22.12
CA GLY A 394 -1.26 -7.90 22.56
C GLY A 394 -1.68 -8.54 23.88
N GLU A 395 -2.47 -7.82 24.65
CA GLU A 395 -3.10 -8.25 25.90
C GLU A 395 -4.62 -8.06 25.82
N ASN A 396 -5.36 -8.68 26.74
CA ASN A 396 -6.83 -8.62 26.80
C ASN A 396 -7.50 -8.96 25.46
N ILE A 397 -8.19 -8.02 24.82
CA ILE A 397 -8.86 -8.24 23.53
C ILE A 397 -7.87 -8.53 22.40
N PHE A 398 -6.61 -8.14 22.57
CA PHE A 398 -5.51 -8.44 21.64
C PHE A 398 -4.67 -9.65 22.09
N ALA A 399 -5.12 -10.42 23.10
CA ALA A 399 -4.34 -11.54 23.63
C ALA A 399 -3.97 -12.55 22.53
N ALA A 400 -2.75 -13.07 22.61
CA ALA A 400 -2.12 -13.97 21.64
C ALA A 400 -1.74 -13.34 20.28
N MET A 401 -1.96 -12.04 20.07
CA MET A 401 -1.43 -11.31 18.93
C MET A 401 0.00 -10.83 19.17
N ASN A 402 0.80 -10.75 18.11
CA ASN A 402 2.17 -10.26 18.15
C ASN A 402 2.55 -9.55 16.84
N TRP A 403 3.26 -8.45 16.99
CA TRP A 403 3.75 -7.61 15.91
C TRP A 403 5.25 -7.36 16.07
N SER A 404 5.94 -7.22 14.95
CA SER A 404 7.18 -6.47 14.88
C SER A 404 6.85 -4.98 14.70
N TYR A 405 7.69 -4.11 15.24
CA TYR A 405 7.52 -2.67 15.10
C TYR A 405 8.60 -2.07 14.18
N THR A 406 8.16 -1.33 13.18
CA THR A 406 8.99 -0.68 12.16
C THR A 406 8.65 0.81 11.98
N GLY A 407 7.99 1.42 12.97
CA GLY A 407 7.69 2.85 12.97
C GLY A 407 8.96 3.71 12.99
N THR A 408 8.77 5.02 12.84
CA THR A 408 9.85 5.99 12.60
C THR A 408 10.86 6.06 13.75
N ASN A 409 10.40 5.84 14.98
CA ASN A 409 11.21 5.87 16.19
C ASN A 409 10.73 4.82 17.21
N SER A 410 11.68 4.31 18.02
CA SER A 410 11.44 3.30 19.07
C SER A 410 11.68 3.79 20.50
N TYR A 411 11.91 5.10 20.68
CA TYR A 411 11.84 5.77 21.98
C TYR A 411 10.37 6.08 22.27
N ILE A 412 9.70 5.19 23.03
CA ILE A 412 8.28 5.33 23.35
C ILE A 412 8.02 5.38 24.85
N ASP A 413 7.01 6.13 25.26
CA ASP A 413 6.59 6.21 26.65
C ASP A 413 6.16 4.85 27.23
N GLN A 414 6.53 4.63 28.50
CA GLN A 414 6.08 3.50 29.30
C GLN A 414 4.79 3.84 30.03
N LEU A 415 3.74 3.06 29.76
CA LEU A 415 2.39 3.35 30.22
C LEU A 415 1.97 2.42 31.36
N GLU A 416 1.17 2.95 32.29
CA GLU A 416 0.42 2.17 33.28
C GLU A 416 -1.07 2.51 33.23
N PRO A 417 -1.97 1.52 33.30
CA PRO A 417 -3.40 1.77 33.37
C PRO A 417 -3.78 2.34 34.74
N LEU A 418 -4.67 3.33 34.74
CA LEU A 418 -5.30 3.88 35.94
C LEU A 418 -6.74 3.39 36.07
N GLY A 419 -7.21 3.23 37.32
CA GLY A 419 -8.60 2.87 37.59
C GLY A 419 -9.01 1.54 36.97
N ASP A 420 -10.03 1.59 36.11
CA ASP A 420 -10.59 0.42 35.39
C ASP A 420 -10.00 0.24 33.98
N ALA A 421 -9.03 1.06 33.57
CA ALA A 421 -8.32 0.88 32.31
C ALA A 421 -7.48 -0.41 32.33
N VAL A 422 -7.21 -0.98 31.16
CA VAL A 422 -6.44 -2.22 31.03
C VAL A 422 -5.45 -2.17 29.89
N THR A 423 -4.36 -2.93 30.02
CA THR A 423 -3.33 -3.02 28.99
C THR A 423 -3.86 -3.63 27.69
N ALA A 424 -3.52 -3.03 26.56
CA ALA A 424 -3.81 -3.53 25.22
C ALA A 424 -2.55 -4.03 24.52
N PHE A 425 -1.44 -3.31 24.69
CA PHE A 425 -0.18 -3.57 24.00
C PHE A 425 0.99 -3.51 25.00
N ARG A 426 1.94 -4.44 24.86
CA ARG A 426 3.17 -4.50 25.66
C ARG A 426 4.41 -4.57 24.79
N ASN A 427 5.49 -3.95 25.26
CA ASN A 427 6.84 -4.23 24.81
C ASN A 427 7.36 -5.46 25.59
N PRO A 428 7.47 -6.65 24.97
CA PRO A 428 7.94 -7.85 25.64
C PRO A 428 9.46 -7.86 25.86
N ASP A 429 10.21 -7.03 25.13
CA ASP A 429 11.67 -7.00 25.16
C ASP A 429 12.18 -6.27 26.42
N ALA A 430 11.50 -5.17 26.77
CA ALA A 430 11.83 -4.33 27.92
C ALA A 430 10.81 -4.44 29.08
N ASP A 431 9.74 -5.21 28.90
CA ASP A 431 8.72 -5.57 29.90
C ASP A 431 7.91 -4.38 30.47
N TYR A 432 7.31 -3.58 29.58
CA TYR A 432 6.41 -2.47 29.95
C TYR A 432 5.18 -2.41 29.03
N ASN A 433 4.14 -1.67 29.43
CA ASN A 433 2.96 -1.45 28.59
C ASN A 433 3.16 -0.25 27.66
N CYS A 434 2.75 -0.38 26.40
CA CYS A 434 2.87 0.66 25.38
C CYS A 434 1.52 1.01 24.73
N GLY A 435 0.43 0.41 25.20
CA GLY A 435 -0.90 0.85 24.86
C GLY A 435 -1.95 0.36 25.83
N ILE A 436 -2.93 1.20 26.11
CA ILE A 436 -3.96 1.02 27.14
C ILE A 436 -5.33 1.28 26.50
N ILE A 437 -6.32 0.47 26.87
CA ILE A 437 -7.74 0.69 26.53
C ILE A 437 -8.53 1.04 27.78
N TYR A 438 -9.55 1.88 27.63
CA TYR A 438 -10.46 2.26 28.69
C TYR A 438 -11.91 2.34 28.20
N ASP A 439 -12.81 1.71 28.95
CA ASP A 439 -14.25 1.73 28.73
C ASP A 439 -14.93 1.96 30.09
N ASN A 440 -15.73 3.02 30.18
CA ASN A 440 -16.51 3.34 31.38
C ASN A 440 -18.02 3.18 31.20
N GLY A 441 -18.45 2.62 30.07
CA GLY A 441 -19.83 2.45 29.67
C GLY A 441 -20.51 3.73 29.15
N VAL A 442 -19.80 4.86 29.13
CA VAL A 442 -20.24 6.11 28.48
C VAL A 442 -19.45 6.32 27.20
N TYR A 443 -18.12 6.29 27.27
CA TYR A 443 -17.21 6.47 26.15
C TYR A 443 -16.09 5.43 26.20
N LYS A 444 -15.38 5.28 25.09
CA LYS A 444 -14.23 4.36 24.97
C LYS A 444 -13.01 5.06 24.42
N THR A 445 -11.84 4.73 24.95
CA THR A 445 -10.56 5.27 24.49
C THR A 445 -9.49 4.20 24.33
N VAL A 446 -8.60 4.44 23.38
CA VAL A 446 -7.40 3.62 23.15
C VAL A 446 -6.21 4.57 23.01
N GLY A 447 -5.27 4.51 23.94
CA GLY A 447 -4.05 5.32 23.91
C GLY A 447 -2.82 4.45 23.67
N THR A 448 -1.99 4.80 22.69
CA THR A 448 -0.69 4.14 22.43
C THR A 448 0.46 5.13 22.50
N SER A 449 1.64 4.65 22.90
CA SER A 449 2.88 5.42 22.86
C SER A 449 3.71 5.17 21.59
N PHE A 450 3.17 4.46 20.62
CA PHE A 450 3.81 4.14 19.35
C PHE A 450 2.87 4.44 18.18
N GLU A 451 3.43 4.61 16.98
CA GLU A 451 2.68 4.76 15.74
C GLU A 451 2.08 3.41 15.33
N ILE A 452 0.75 3.29 15.29
CA ILE A 452 0.09 2.02 14.95
C ILE A 452 0.43 1.55 13.55
N THR A 453 0.67 2.47 12.62
CA THR A 453 1.10 2.18 11.24
C THR A 453 2.46 1.50 11.18
N GLY A 454 3.26 1.56 12.25
CA GLY A 454 4.51 0.82 12.41
C GLY A 454 4.33 -0.66 12.75
N LEU A 455 3.10 -1.16 12.94
CA LEU A 455 2.84 -2.56 13.26
C LEU A 455 2.83 -3.46 12.02
N GLU A 456 3.75 -4.41 11.98
CA GLU A 456 3.85 -5.43 10.95
C GLU A 456 4.13 -6.82 11.56
N GLY A 457 4.33 -7.84 10.72
CA GLY A 457 4.81 -9.16 11.15
C GLY A 457 3.75 -10.25 11.08
N SER A 458 3.67 -11.08 12.12
CA SER A 458 2.76 -12.25 12.15
C SER A 458 1.30 -11.81 12.19
N ASN A 459 1.00 -10.77 12.96
CA ASN A 459 -0.21 -9.99 12.85
C ASN A 459 0.10 -8.71 12.07
N SER A 460 -0.90 -8.21 11.36
CA SER A 460 -0.81 -7.04 10.48
C SER A 460 -1.36 -5.78 11.17
N LEU A 461 -1.14 -4.62 10.55
CA LEU A 461 -1.85 -3.38 10.89
C LEU A 461 -3.37 -3.59 10.90
N TYR A 462 -3.89 -4.33 9.91
CA TYR A 462 -5.32 -4.66 9.83
C TYR A 462 -5.81 -5.35 11.10
N ASP A 463 -5.07 -6.32 11.65
CA ASP A 463 -5.48 -7.02 12.87
C ASP A 463 -5.55 -6.09 14.09
N ALA A 464 -4.60 -5.16 14.21
CA ALA A 464 -4.56 -4.17 15.29
C ALA A 464 -5.72 -3.17 15.16
N VAL A 465 -5.90 -2.57 13.99
CA VAL A 465 -6.99 -1.62 13.73
C VAL A 465 -8.35 -2.30 13.86
N TRP A 466 -8.49 -3.54 13.38
CA TRP A 466 -9.72 -4.31 13.54
C TRP A 466 -10.09 -4.50 15.01
N GLY A 467 -9.14 -4.90 15.87
CA GLY A 467 -9.42 -5.05 17.30
C GLY A 467 -9.81 -3.73 17.97
N ILE A 468 -9.32 -2.59 17.50
CA ILE A 468 -9.75 -1.26 17.96
C ILE A 468 -11.18 -0.96 17.52
N ILE A 469 -11.52 -1.22 16.26
CA ILE A 469 -12.89 -1.04 15.73
C ILE A 469 -13.89 -1.97 16.44
N GLU A 470 -13.48 -3.20 16.74
CA GLU A 470 -14.27 -4.15 17.53
C GLU A 470 -14.46 -3.67 18.97
N PHE A 471 -13.40 -3.18 19.61
CA PHE A 471 -13.50 -2.56 20.93
C PHE A 471 -14.48 -1.39 20.96
N PHE A 472 -14.46 -0.54 19.93
CA PHE A 472 -15.40 0.56 19.74
C PHE A 472 -16.82 0.13 19.37
N GLU A 473 -17.07 -1.18 19.18
CA GLU A 473 -18.37 -1.74 18.80
C GLU A 473 -18.91 -1.16 17.48
N LEU A 474 -18.01 -0.75 16.58
CA LEU A 474 -18.37 -0.20 15.27
C LEU A 474 -18.58 -1.27 14.20
N VAL A 475 -18.30 -2.52 14.53
CA VAL A 475 -18.64 -3.69 13.73
C VAL A 475 -20.02 -4.18 14.14
N GLY A 476 -21.00 -3.95 13.25
CA GLY A 476 -22.41 -4.11 13.56
C GLY A 476 -23.26 -4.78 12.48
N PHE A 477 -22.72 -5.68 11.63
CA PHE A 477 -23.52 -6.58 10.77
C PHE A 477 -22.77 -7.90 10.50
N PRO A 478 -23.48 -9.03 10.27
CA PRO A 478 -22.92 -10.37 10.43
C PRO A 478 -21.80 -10.61 9.44
N MET A 479 -20.69 -11.19 9.89
CA MET A 479 -19.64 -11.66 9.00
C MET A 479 -20.28 -12.51 7.90
N ASP A 480 -19.87 -12.30 6.64
CA ASP A 480 -20.55 -12.91 5.50
C ASP A 480 -20.63 -14.43 5.69
N PRO A 481 -21.83 -15.01 5.78
CA PRO A 481 -21.94 -16.44 5.91
C PRO A 481 -21.51 -17.11 4.59
N PRO A 482 -21.10 -18.38 4.63
CA PRO A 482 -20.85 -19.11 3.39
C PRO A 482 -22.12 -19.15 2.53
N GLN A 483 -21.96 -19.41 1.22
CA GLN A 483 -23.07 -19.36 0.28
C GLN A 483 -23.38 -20.75 -0.28
N ASN A 484 -24.58 -20.92 -0.86
CA ASN A 484 -24.94 -22.08 -1.68
C ASN A 484 -24.63 -23.46 -1.07
N ILE A 485 -25.06 -23.69 0.17
CA ILE A 485 -24.92 -25.00 0.83
C ILE A 485 -25.59 -26.12 0.02
N TYR A 486 -24.84 -27.18 -0.19
CA TYR A 486 -25.27 -28.38 -0.90
C TYR A 486 -24.87 -29.64 -0.11
N VAL A 487 -25.79 -30.60 -0.04
CA VAL A 487 -25.63 -31.86 0.70
C VAL A 487 -25.69 -33.04 -0.27
N ASN A 488 -24.72 -33.94 -0.18
CA ASN A 488 -24.74 -35.22 -0.88
C ASN A 488 -25.28 -36.31 0.05
N GLU A 489 -26.56 -36.63 -0.13
CA GLU A 489 -27.30 -37.61 0.67
C GLU A 489 -26.73 -39.05 0.61
N TRP A 490 -25.92 -39.38 -0.40
CA TRP A 490 -25.35 -40.73 -0.57
C TRP A 490 -23.96 -40.86 0.06
N GLU A 491 -23.12 -39.84 -0.14
CA GLU A 491 -21.77 -39.80 0.42
C GLU A 491 -21.76 -39.33 1.88
N GLY A 492 -22.81 -38.64 2.31
CA GLY A 492 -22.86 -38.04 3.65
C GLY A 492 -21.91 -36.86 3.75
N SER A 493 -21.86 -36.03 2.71
CA SER A 493 -20.99 -34.85 2.65
C SER A 493 -21.79 -33.58 2.44
N VAL A 494 -21.21 -32.45 2.83
CA VAL A 494 -21.74 -31.11 2.61
C VAL A 494 -20.66 -30.24 1.96
N SER A 495 -21.05 -29.40 1.02
CA SER A 495 -20.20 -28.42 0.33
C SER A 495 -20.88 -27.07 0.28
N TRP A 496 -20.11 -26.01 0.13
CA TRP A 496 -20.59 -24.62 0.07
C TRP A 496 -19.65 -23.77 -0.79
N ASP A 497 -20.14 -22.60 -1.19
CA ASP A 497 -19.31 -21.56 -1.80
C ASP A 497 -18.74 -20.67 -0.69
N ALA A 498 -17.51 -20.19 -0.89
CA ALA A 498 -16.89 -19.24 0.02
C ALA A 498 -17.71 -17.93 0.08
N PRO A 499 -17.70 -17.23 1.22
CA PRO A 499 -18.19 -15.85 1.30
C PRO A 499 -17.47 -14.93 0.29
N ASP A 500 -18.09 -13.80 -0.07
CA ASP A 500 -17.48 -12.80 -0.96
C ASP A 500 -16.29 -12.08 -0.27
N SER A 501 -16.25 -12.08 1.07
CA SER A 501 -15.17 -11.56 1.91
C SER A 501 -13.85 -12.34 1.77
N THR A 502 -12.71 -11.62 1.77
CA THR A 502 -11.37 -12.21 1.51
C THR A 502 -10.62 -12.75 2.74
N ASN A 503 -11.14 -12.56 3.95
CA ASN A 503 -10.40 -12.78 5.21
C ASN A 503 -10.88 -14.01 6.01
N VAL A 504 -11.45 -15.02 5.34
CA VAL A 504 -11.92 -16.26 5.96
C VAL A 504 -10.75 -17.18 6.27
N ILE A 505 -10.61 -17.59 7.53
CA ILE A 505 -9.53 -18.50 7.99
C ILE A 505 -9.94 -19.97 7.98
N GLY A 506 -11.24 -20.26 7.83
CA GLY A 506 -11.78 -21.61 7.66
C GLY A 506 -13.27 -21.67 7.99
N TYR A 507 -13.79 -22.87 8.23
CA TYR A 507 -15.22 -23.12 8.41
C TYR A 507 -15.48 -24.08 9.56
N ASN A 508 -16.37 -23.70 10.48
CA ASN A 508 -16.88 -24.62 11.49
C ASN A 508 -18.07 -25.39 10.90
N VAL A 509 -18.03 -26.71 11.05
CA VAL A 509 -19.04 -27.62 10.50
C VAL A 509 -19.84 -28.22 11.65
N TYR A 510 -21.16 -28.19 11.52
CA TYR A 510 -22.14 -28.62 12.50
C TYR A 510 -23.03 -29.73 11.94
N LEU A 511 -23.41 -30.68 12.79
CA LEU A 511 -24.43 -31.69 12.52
C LEU A 511 -25.42 -31.69 13.68
N ASP A 512 -26.70 -31.45 13.38
CA ASP A 512 -27.78 -31.33 14.38
C ASP A 512 -27.45 -30.34 15.51
N SER A 513 -26.94 -29.16 15.12
CA SER A 513 -26.50 -28.08 16.02
C SER A 513 -25.28 -28.38 16.89
N LEU A 514 -24.64 -29.55 16.75
CA LEU A 514 -23.37 -29.86 17.40
C LEU A 514 -22.22 -29.64 16.42
N GLN A 515 -21.19 -28.89 16.82
CA GLN A 515 -19.98 -28.74 16.02
C GLN A 515 -19.24 -30.08 15.93
N VAL A 516 -19.03 -30.57 14.71
CA VAL A 516 -18.40 -31.86 14.42
C VAL A 516 -17.01 -31.73 13.79
N GLY A 517 -16.64 -30.54 13.31
CA GLY A 517 -15.30 -30.29 12.76
C GLY A 517 -15.02 -28.84 12.40
N PHE A 518 -13.76 -28.60 12.03
CA PHE A 518 -13.26 -27.37 11.42
C PHE A 518 -12.49 -27.76 10.16
N THR A 519 -12.62 -27.00 9.07
CA THR A 519 -11.93 -27.27 7.80
C THR A 519 -11.62 -25.98 7.04
N GLU A 520 -10.53 -25.95 6.27
CA GLU A 520 -10.21 -24.89 5.30
C GLU A 520 -10.77 -25.22 3.91
N ASP A 521 -11.10 -26.48 3.65
CA ASP A 521 -11.75 -26.93 2.42
C ASP A 521 -13.23 -26.54 2.36
N LEU A 522 -13.75 -26.33 1.15
CA LEU A 522 -15.17 -26.02 0.88
C LEU A 522 -16.10 -27.26 0.86
N VAL A 523 -15.62 -28.38 1.40
CA VAL A 523 -16.35 -29.64 1.49
C VAL A 523 -15.98 -30.39 2.76
N TYR A 524 -16.96 -31.01 3.40
CA TYR A 524 -16.78 -31.81 4.59
C TYR A 524 -17.57 -33.12 4.50
N VAL A 525 -16.95 -34.24 4.87
CA VAL A 525 -17.58 -35.57 4.89
C VAL A 525 -17.89 -35.95 6.34
N PHE A 526 -19.18 -36.15 6.65
CA PHE A 526 -19.62 -36.55 7.96
C PHE A 526 -19.32 -38.03 8.22
N ASN A 527 -18.83 -38.33 9.43
CA ASN A 527 -18.56 -39.69 9.86
C ASN A 527 -19.71 -40.25 10.71
N ASN A 528 -19.93 -41.57 10.66
CA ASN A 528 -20.90 -42.30 11.50
C ASN A 528 -22.37 -41.89 11.30
N LEU A 529 -22.76 -41.47 10.11
CA LEU A 529 -24.17 -41.28 9.76
C LEU A 529 -24.89 -42.64 9.65
N GLU A 530 -26.15 -42.70 10.08
CA GLU A 530 -27.02 -43.87 9.98
C GLU A 530 -27.95 -43.75 8.75
N SER A 531 -27.98 -44.79 7.91
CA SER A 531 -28.80 -44.79 6.70
C SER A 531 -30.30 -44.75 7.04
N GLY A 532 -31.02 -43.86 6.36
CA GLY A 532 -32.44 -43.58 6.57
C GLY A 532 -32.75 -42.57 7.68
N CYS A 533 -31.73 -41.97 8.30
CA CYS A 533 -31.90 -40.92 9.32
C CYS A 533 -31.79 -39.52 8.71
N ASP A 534 -32.58 -38.59 9.26
CA ASP A 534 -32.58 -37.17 8.89
C ASP A 534 -31.57 -36.39 9.75
N TYR A 535 -30.82 -35.50 9.12
CA TYR A 535 -29.78 -34.69 9.73
C TYR A 535 -29.88 -33.23 9.27
N ILE A 536 -29.35 -32.31 10.08
CA ILE A 536 -29.16 -30.89 9.72
C ILE A 536 -27.65 -30.60 9.64
N ALA A 537 -27.14 -30.39 8.43
CA ALA A 537 -25.79 -29.87 8.23
C ALA A 537 -25.79 -28.35 8.40
N GLY A 538 -24.89 -27.82 9.21
CA GLY A 538 -24.71 -26.37 9.42
C GLY A 538 -23.25 -25.95 9.19
N ILE A 539 -23.03 -24.77 8.63
CA ILE A 539 -21.70 -24.22 8.37
C ILE A 539 -21.68 -22.74 8.76
N THR A 540 -20.66 -22.32 9.50
CA THR A 540 -20.28 -20.92 9.71
C THR A 540 -18.89 -20.69 9.09
N ALA A 541 -18.67 -19.50 8.56
CA ALA A 541 -17.33 -19.02 8.20
C ALA A 541 -16.65 -18.49 9.46
N GLN A 542 -15.40 -18.90 9.66
CA GLN A 542 -14.55 -18.43 10.73
C GLN A 542 -13.64 -17.32 10.19
N TYR A 543 -13.61 -16.21 10.90
CA TYR A 543 -12.71 -15.08 10.69
C TYR A 543 -11.81 -14.94 11.93
N CYS A 544 -10.72 -14.17 11.83
CA CYS A 544 -9.94 -13.79 13.02
C CYS A 544 -10.82 -13.11 14.09
N ALA A 545 -11.82 -12.37 13.63
CA ALA A 545 -12.77 -11.61 14.43
C ALA A 545 -13.88 -12.43 15.11
N GLY A 546 -14.16 -13.66 14.65
CA GLY A 546 -15.31 -14.42 15.13
C GLY A 546 -15.95 -15.33 14.08
N GLU A 547 -17.18 -15.79 14.36
CA GLU A 547 -17.95 -16.67 13.48
C GLU A 547 -19.10 -15.92 12.80
N SER A 548 -19.32 -16.21 11.52
CA SER A 548 -20.50 -15.75 10.79
C SER A 548 -21.80 -16.33 11.34
N GLU A 549 -22.93 -15.81 10.85
CA GLU A 549 -24.20 -16.53 10.91
C GLU A 549 -24.10 -17.90 10.24
N MET A 550 -24.92 -18.84 10.69
CA MET A 550 -24.92 -20.22 10.18
C MET A 550 -25.85 -20.37 8.98
N ILE A 551 -25.33 -20.94 7.89
CA ILE A 551 -26.17 -21.56 6.86
C ILE A 551 -26.42 -23.03 7.20
N SER A 552 -27.60 -23.54 6.86
CA SER A 552 -27.91 -24.94 7.12
C SER A 552 -28.78 -25.56 6.04
N ALA A 553 -28.67 -26.87 5.90
CA ALA A 553 -29.45 -27.70 5.00
C ALA A 553 -29.83 -29.00 5.70
N THR A 554 -31.09 -29.40 5.55
CA THR A 554 -31.58 -30.69 6.04
C THR A 554 -31.40 -31.77 4.97
N PHE A 555 -30.97 -32.97 5.35
CA PHE A 555 -30.83 -34.09 4.42
C PHE A 555 -31.15 -35.43 5.09
N THR A 556 -31.69 -36.37 4.32
CA THR A 556 -31.81 -37.77 4.75
C THR A 556 -30.57 -38.51 4.24
N TYR A 557 -29.76 -39.07 5.14
CA TYR A 557 -28.62 -39.86 4.69
C TYR A 557 -29.13 -41.18 4.13
N ASN A 558 -29.01 -41.37 2.81
CA ASN A 558 -29.47 -42.59 2.15
C ASN A 558 -28.53 -43.77 2.43
N GLY A 559 -27.33 -43.50 2.94
CA GLY A 559 -26.26 -44.48 2.99
C GLY A 559 -25.67 -44.70 1.60
N LEU A 560 -24.38 -44.98 1.53
CA LEU A 560 -23.89 -45.74 0.38
C LEU A 560 -24.65 -47.06 0.43
N VAL A 561 -25.59 -47.28 -0.50
CA VAL A 561 -26.04 -48.64 -0.78
C VAL A 561 -24.75 -49.37 -1.07
N ALA A 562 -24.37 -50.27 -0.17
CA ALA A 562 -23.44 -51.30 -0.53
C ALA A 562 -24.07 -51.99 -1.73
N GLU A 563 -23.71 -51.55 -2.94
CA GLU A 563 -23.69 -52.45 -4.07
C GLU A 563 -22.98 -53.67 -3.51
N GLU A 564 -23.65 -54.83 -3.49
CA GLU A 564 -22.99 -56.07 -3.11
C GLU A 564 -21.69 -56.10 -3.90
N VAL A 565 -20.56 -55.83 -3.24
CA VAL A 565 -19.26 -56.09 -3.82
C VAL A 565 -19.22 -57.60 -3.89
N LEU A 566 -19.62 -58.12 -5.05
CA LEU A 566 -19.28 -59.45 -5.50
C LEU A 566 -17.76 -59.50 -5.45
N ILE A 567 -17.20 -59.95 -4.32
CA ILE A 567 -15.79 -60.27 -4.21
C ILE A 567 -15.51 -61.17 -5.41
N PRO A 568 -14.68 -60.74 -6.39
CA PRO A 568 -14.45 -61.57 -7.55
C PRO A 568 -13.93 -62.91 -7.01
N GLN A 569 -14.55 -64.03 -7.36
CA GLN A 569 -13.96 -65.32 -6.99
C GLN A 569 -12.87 -65.64 -8.02
N ALA A 570 -11.82 -66.35 -7.59
CA ALA A 570 -10.87 -66.91 -8.54
C ALA A 570 -11.63 -67.67 -9.65
N LYS A 571 -11.26 -67.49 -10.91
CA LYS A 571 -12.05 -68.01 -12.04
C LYS A 571 -11.16 -68.61 -13.11
N LEU A 572 -11.48 -69.83 -13.54
CA LEU A 572 -10.93 -70.40 -14.76
C LEU A 572 -11.74 -69.88 -15.97
N ILE A 573 -11.24 -68.82 -16.59
CA ILE A 573 -11.92 -68.11 -17.69
C ILE A 573 -12.10 -69.05 -18.88
N GLY A 574 -11.09 -69.82 -19.25
CA GLY A 574 -11.18 -70.82 -20.32
C GLY A 574 -9.90 -70.89 -21.14
N ASN A 575 -9.98 -71.52 -22.31
CA ASN A 575 -8.86 -71.61 -23.24
C ASN A 575 -9.26 -71.14 -24.63
N TYR A 576 -8.34 -70.48 -25.33
CA TYR A 576 -8.54 -70.09 -26.73
C TYR A 576 -7.25 -70.34 -27.53
N PRO A 577 -7.35 -70.92 -28.75
CA PRO A 577 -8.57 -71.45 -29.37
C PRO A 577 -9.12 -72.71 -28.67
N ASN A 578 -10.39 -73.05 -28.88
CA ASN A 578 -11.00 -74.33 -28.47
C ASN A 578 -12.15 -74.69 -29.45
N PRO A 579 -12.04 -75.76 -30.27
CA PRO A 579 -10.92 -76.69 -30.36
C PRO A 579 -9.60 -76.04 -30.82
N PHE A 580 -8.46 -76.64 -30.46
CA PHE A 580 -7.12 -76.10 -30.78
C PHE A 580 -6.22 -77.12 -31.49
N ASN A 581 -5.22 -76.61 -32.23
CA ASN A 581 -4.19 -77.41 -32.90
C ASN A 581 -2.83 -76.67 -32.98
N PRO A 582 -1.73 -77.20 -32.42
CA PRO A 582 -1.66 -78.07 -31.26
C PRO A 582 -1.64 -77.26 -29.95
N ALA A 583 -1.69 -75.93 -29.99
CA ALA A 583 -1.55 -75.07 -28.81
C ALA A 583 -2.79 -74.22 -28.49
N THR A 584 -3.05 -74.03 -27.19
CA THR A 584 -4.10 -73.15 -26.66
C THR A 584 -3.62 -72.40 -25.44
N THR A 585 -4.09 -71.17 -25.28
CA THR A 585 -3.80 -70.34 -24.11
C THR A 585 -4.94 -70.45 -23.11
N ILE A 586 -4.64 -70.92 -21.91
CA ILE A 586 -5.56 -71.06 -20.79
C ILE A 586 -5.47 -69.78 -19.96
N LYS A 587 -6.58 -69.05 -19.84
CA LYS A 587 -6.69 -67.84 -19.02
C LYS A 587 -7.45 -68.10 -17.73
N TYR A 588 -6.99 -67.46 -16.65
CA TYR A 588 -7.62 -67.50 -15.33
C TYR A 588 -7.38 -66.19 -14.59
N SER A 589 -8.23 -65.85 -13.65
CA SER A 589 -8.08 -64.67 -12.80
C SER A 589 -8.11 -65.05 -11.33
N LEU A 590 -7.34 -64.30 -10.54
CA LEU A 590 -7.28 -64.41 -9.08
C LEU A 590 -7.73 -63.10 -8.46
N SER A 591 -8.46 -63.19 -7.36
CA SER A 591 -8.96 -62.04 -6.60
C SER A 591 -8.15 -61.74 -5.35
N THR A 592 -7.19 -62.59 -5.02
CA THR A 592 -6.14 -62.38 -4.03
C THR A 592 -4.88 -63.09 -4.51
N ASN A 593 -3.73 -62.81 -3.89
CA ASN A 593 -2.54 -63.63 -4.09
C ASN A 593 -2.82 -65.05 -3.56
N ASP A 594 -2.59 -66.09 -4.36
CA ASP A 594 -2.96 -67.49 -4.01
C ASP A 594 -2.04 -68.50 -4.73
N HIS A 595 -1.87 -69.69 -4.14
CA HIS A 595 -1.16 -70.81 -4.77
C HIS A 595 -2.04 -71.50 -5.79
N VAL A 596 -1.69 -71.40 -7.07
CA VAL A 596 -2.47 -71.95 -8.17
C VAL A 596 -1.80 -73.17 -8.76
N SER A 597 -2.56 -74.25 -8.93
CA SER A 597 -2.17 -75.39 -9.75
C SER A 597 -3.10 -75.57 -10.94
N ILE A 598 -2.53 -75.71 -12.15
CA ILE A 598 -3.27 -75.99 -13.39
C ILE A 598 -2.73 -77.27 -14.01
N ASN A 599 -3.61 -78.26 -14.10
CA ASN A 599 -3.30 -79.61 -14.56
C ASN A 599 -4.23 -80.02 -15.71
N ILE A 600 -3.71 -80.78 -16.67
CA ILE A 600 -4.46 -81.35 -17.78
C ILE A 600 -4.65 -82.85 -17.53
N TYR A 601 -5.88 -83.34 -17.67
CA TYR A 601 -6.23 -84.76 -17.53
C TYR A 601 -6.89 -85.29 -18.80
N ASN A 602 -6.72 -86.58 -19.07
CA ASN A 602 -7.53 -87.28 -20.07
C ASN A 602 -8.91 -87.67 -19.50
N LEU A 603 -9.82 -88.16 -20.35
CA LEU A 603 -11.17 -88.56 -19.91
C LEU A 603 -11.20 -89.74 -18.94
N LYS A 604 -10.10 -90.49 -18.80
CA LYS A 604 -9.95 -91.54 -17.76
C LYS A 604 -9.50 -90.96 -16.42
N GLY A 605 -9.32 -89.64 -16.31
CA GLY A 605 -8.85 -88.94 -15.11
C GLY A 605 -7.35 -89.07 -14.87
N GLN A 606 -6.58 -89.55 -15.86
CA GLN A 606 -5.12 -89.66 -15.73
C GLN A 606 -4.47 -88.30 -16.02
N LEU A 607 -3.51 -87.90 -15.20
CA LEU A 607 -2.76 -86.65 -15.37
C LEU A 607 -1.91 -86.73 -16.63
N VAL A 608 -2.16 -85.81 -17.56
CA VAL A 608 -1.43 -85.66 -18.82
C VAL A 608 -0.29 -84.66 -18.64
N ASN A 609 -0.58 -83.47 -18.10
CA ASN A 609 0.44 -82.43 -17.91
C ASN A 609 0.15 -81.55 -16.69
N LYS A 610 1.19 -81.05 -15.99
CA LYS A 610 1.09 -80.00 -14.97
C LYS A 610 1.72 -78.72 -15.52
N LEU A 611 0.89 -77.69 -15.72
CA LEU A 611 1.27 -76.45 -16.39
C LEU A 611 1.67 -75.33 -15.43
N VAL A 612 1.01 -75.27 -14.27
CA VAL A 612 1.27 -74.27 -13.21
C VAL A 612 1.18 -74.97 -11.86
N ASP A 613 2.04 -74.62 -10.92
CA ASP A 613 2.00 -75.04 -9.52
C ASP A 613 2.85 -74.10 -8.64
N CYS A 614 2.41 -72.85 -8.49
CA CYS A 614 3.14 -71.80 -7.77
C CYS A 614 2.22 -70.71 -7.21
N GLN A 615 2.77 -69.85 -6.36
CA GLN A 615 2.12 -68.63 -5.86
C GLN A 615 2.01 -67.59 -6.97
N ASN A 616 0.79 -67.12 -7.21
CA ASN A 616 0.50 -66.09 -8.20
C ASN A 616 -0.16 -64.89 -7.53
N GLN A 617 0.16 -63.68 -8.02
CA GLN A 617 -0.44 -62.44 -7.52
C GLN A 617 -1.88 -62.26 -8.01
N ILE A 618 -2.64 -61.40 -7.34
CA ILE A 618 -3.97 -60.94 -7.76
C ILE A 618 -3.95 -60.45 -9.21
N GLY A 619 -5.01 -60.71 -9.98
CA GLY A 619 -5.17 -60.26 -11.37
C GLY A 619 -5.34 -61.41 -12.37
N GLU A 620 -5.27 -61.07 -13.67
CA GLU A 620 -5.40 -62.04 -14.75
C GLU A 620 -4.06 -62.70 -15.11
N HIS A 621 -4.12 -64.00 -15.36
CA HIS A 621 -2.98 -64.84 -15.70
C HIS A 621 -3.29 -65.72 -16.91
N SER A 622 -2.24 -66.16 -17.60
CA SER A 622 -2.41 -67.14 -18.67
C SER A 622 -1.24 -68.11 -18.77
N VAL A 623 -1.53 -69.33 -19.22
CA VAL A 623 -0.54 -70.37 -19.46
C VAL A 623 -0.87 -71.11 -20.77
N VAL A 624 0.15 -71.46 -21.55
CA VAL A 624 -0.02 -72.15 -22.83
C VAL A 624 0.13 -73.66 -22.64
N TRP A 625 -0.81 -74.43 -23.19
CA TRP A 625 -0.63 -75.86 -23.39
C TRP A 625 -0.47 -76.17 -24.88
N ASN A 626 0.58 -76.92 -25.23
CA ASN A 626 0.96 -77.25 -26.60
C ASN A 626 0.60 -78.68 -27.02
N GLY A 627 -0.34 -79.33 -26.32
CA GLY A 627 -0.79 -80.67 -26.68
C GLY A 627 0.23 -81.78 -26.38
N LYS A 628 1.08 -81.57 -25.38
CA LYS A 628 2.08 -82.55 -24.92
C LYS A 628 1.84 -83.01 -23.49
N ASP A 629 2.29 -84.22 -23.16
CA ASP A 629 2.30 -84.74 -21.79
C ASP A 629 3.52 -84.27 -20.97
N ASN A 630 3.58 -84.64 -19.69
CA ASN A 630 4.69 -84.33 -18.79
C ASN A 630 6.05 -84.91 -19.22
N CYS A 631 6.08 -85.87 -20.14
CA CYS A 631 7.30 -86.40 -20.75
C CYS A 631 7.62 -85.71 -22.09
N ASN A 632 6.96 -84.59 -22.38
CA ASN A 632 7.09 -83.79 -23.60
C ASN A 632 6.73 -84.57 -24.88
N LYS A 633 5.92 -85.63 -24.77
CA LYS A 633 5.40 -86.39 -25.91
C LYS A 633 4.05 -85.86 -26.35
N ASP A 634 3.82 -85.91 -27.65
CA ASP A 634 2.57 -85.50 -28.27
C ASP A 634 1.39 -86.37 -27.82
N VAL A 635 0.32 -85.73 -27.33
CA VAL A 635 -0.94 -86.43 -27.05
C VAL A 635 -1.86 -86.42 -28.26
N GLY A 636 -2.72 -87.43 -28.40
CA GLY A 636 -3.60 -87.60 -29.56
C GLY A 636 -4.79 -86.64 -29.58
N SER A 637 -5.42 -86.46 -30.74
CA SER A 637 -6.69 -85.70 -30.87
C SER A 637 -7.76 -86.27 -29.94
N GLY A 638 -8.48 -85.40 -29.23
CA GLY A 638 -9.50 -85.83 -28.29
C GLY A 638 -9.87 -84.77 -27.24
N LEU A 639 -10.76 -85.15 -26.33
CA LEU A 639 -11.19 -84.32 -25.21
C LEU A 639 -10.26 -84.49 -24.00
N TYR A 640 -9.90 -83.37 -23.41
CA TYR A 640 -9.12 -83.27 -22.18
C TYR A 640 -9.81 -82.36 -21.18
N LEU A 641 -9.42 -82.44 -19.92
CA LEU A 641 -9.93 -81.64 -18.82
C LEU A 641 -8.81 -80.77 -18.25
N ILE A 642 -8.97 -79.45 -18.30
CA ILE A 642 -8.17 -78.52 -17.49
C ILE A 642 -8.77 -78.51 -16.11
N ARG A 643 -7.95 -78.74 -15.08
CA ARG A 643 -8.32 -78.53 -13.68
C ARG A 643 -7.42 -77.47 -13.07
N MET A 644 -8.03 -76.38 -12.65
CA MET A 644 -7.39 -75.36 -11.83
C MET A 644 -7.76 -75.59 -10.37
N ARG A 645 -6.82 -75.43 -9.46
CA ARG A 645 -7.06 -75.45 -8.02
C ARG A 645 -6.29 -74.33 -7.35
N THR A 646 -6.97 -73.60 -6.49
CA THR A 646 -6.41 -72.63 -5.55
C THR A 646 -6.54 -73.18 -4.12
N GLU A 647 -6.11 -72.45 -3.09
CA GLU A 647 -6.24 -72.93 -1.70
C GLU A 647 -7.69 -73.32 -1.35
N ASN A 648 -8.66 -72.49 -1.74
CA ASN A 648 -10.06 -72.64 -1.32
C ASN A 648 -11.03 -73.07 -2.44
N SER A 649 -10.58 -73.21 -3.70
CA SER A 649 -11.48 -73.47 -4.83
C SER A 649 -10.87 -74.40 -5.89
N SER A 650 -11.72 -75.13 -6.63
CA SER A 650 -11.29 -75.93 -7.78
C SER A 650 -12.25 -75.81 -8.95
N PHE A 651 -11.70 -75.54 -10.14
CA PHE A 651 -12.44 -75.36 -11.38
C PHE A 651 -12.01 -76.41 -12.39
N THR A 652 -12.93 -76.92 -13.19
CA THR A 652 -12.62 -77.86 -14.28
C THR A 652 -13.32 -77.45 -15.58
N LYS A 653 -12.59 -77.43 -16.69
CA LYS A 653 -13.15 -77.16 -18.03
C LYS A 653 -12.70 -78.20 -19.05
N LYS A 654 -13.62 -78.56 -19.95
CA LYS A 654 -13.35 -79.45 -21.09
C LYS A 654 -12.70 -78.67 -22.23
N ILE A 655 -11.65 -79.24 -22.81
CA ILE A 655 -10.96 -78.70 -23.98
C ILE A 655 -10.79 -79.78 -25.03
N SER A 656 -10.85 -79.40 -26.31
CA SER A 656 -10.75 -80.33 -27.43
C SER A 656 -9.48 -80.04 -28.23
N LEU A 657 -8.59 -81.03 -28.31
CA LEU A 657 -7.44 -80.99 -29.21
C LEU A 657 -7.82 -81.70 -30.51
N ILE A 658 -7.60 -81.04 -31.64
CA ILE A 658 -7.77 -81.63 -32.97
C ILE A 658 -6.42 -81.50 -33.66
N LYS A 659 -5.72 -82.61 -33.89
CA LYS A 659 -4.52 -82.66 -34.73
C LYS A 659 -4.87 -82.91 -36.18
#